data_AF-A0A9N8HW35-F1
#
_entry.id   AF-A0A9N8HW35-F1
#
_cell.length_a   1.000
_cell.length_b   1.000
_cell.length_c   1.000
_cell.angle_alpha   90.00
_cell.angle_beta   90.00
_cell.angle_gamma   90.00
#
_symmetry.space_group_name_H-M   'P 1'
#
loop_
_entity.id
_entity.type
_entity.pdbx_description
1 polymer ?
#
loop_
_entity_poly.entity_id
_entity_poly.type
_entity_poly.pdbx_seq_one_letter_code
_entity_poly.pdbx_strand_id
1 'polypeptide(L)'
;MTTEAKRTVPVPVEKALKVFFSFISSVRQDLVSVPVDVQSSSDFKAKTRENKSKMLEQLKTLAGMLSKHMDLEKPENYREQELVENVNSAAGDFSQDYAAAQTRWVDLLLDKTSETLDSIHHVNLEKLTKLMEKNDSAGCIMEGKDVILLLGSPGSGKTTALHYLAKSTFREIAVADAKFFKPMKLGDPDLTEMRVSCGGGKEVITRHLQVVTVKLDGKPIVLCDTPSFGDHETIEEVIANSLGLVRAVQKARSVRPVLVLSCDELGFRDRFNAYPQILSILTRLLGTDSNVDLEPFSFIFTKYDASCISGLRKQFSLFLKEGEEEATWGGKADQNKQALIKHLIKRSCPETNTVIPTRGDPEVVLRKLMGAESFVSNPETFFVPNLSDTLLSTLKKQLKFTLVDLREALSRNDNTTGIHRMQQMSKLANLLPEAGIYARHGFKAFKEIINQMVEDDDDEDCEEEDSDGNESSGSEGLLPPDLADSSKGSWTSSESEQRSNVSSRLVKSPSQEYLVSRHLSTVPEEAEDADNQSSMSEKKIKNDKKINNDETSQSSQTSRKSQESGDRSRSGPSKALRELAAKCGEMSPQELEDKEDNLIVGIHPMSPNYSQAPPYTSHVSPIVSHASPIASSVSPPSSNESELADDRDDEEELSQDQIDLPEEDQAYAEQYSTLLKEMTIKAVEEEDYVLAVQRMQEFMRLARSSPEHTRDHPDFKRCVELFLVFSVALKECDYRKCLQQMNALIAMSEGGNVEAQKCTECGVNAAIKHIIELRERVIEVTAQLHCIADPDEFDQVAEELRTLRGKVENSNVLMETCMRGSNDKGKSETVLACISYGFKVGRLTR
;
A
#
# COMPACT_ATOMS: atom_id res chain seq x y z
N MET A 1 -33.43 -5.51 -13.96
CA MET A 1 -32.29 -4.68 -13.50
C MET A 1 -31.37 -4.52 -14.69
N THR A 2 -31.02 -3.30 -15.08
CA THR A 2 -30.13 -3.04 -16.22
C THR A 2 -28.71 -3.48 -15.91
N THR A 3 -28.11 -4.22 -16.83
CA THR A 3 -26.69 -4.63 -16.78
C THR A 3 -25.80 -3.39 -16.98
N GLU A 4 -25.16 -2.92 -15.89
CA GLU A 4 -24.21 -1.81 -15.98
C GLU A 4 -23.08 -2.12 -16.97
N ALA A 5 -22.97 -1.28 -18.01
CA ALA A 5 -21.86 -1.34 -18.95
C ALA A 5 -20.53 -1.00 -18.26
N LYS A 6 -19.44 -1.57 -18.76
CA LYS A 6 -18.14 -1.50 -18.07
C LYS A 6 -17.48 -0.15 -18.30
N ARG A 7 -17.54 0.75 -17.31
CA ARG A 7 -16.81 2.02 -17.26
C ARG A 7 -15.29 1.79 -17.35
N THR A 8 -14.67 2.33 -18.40
CA THR A 8 -13.22 2.39 -18.60
C THR A 8 -12.79 3.86 -18.61
N VAL A 9 -12.05 4.31 -17.60
CA VAL A 9 -11.57 5.70 -17.55
C VAL A 9 -10.25 5.78 -18.32
N PRO A 10 -10.12 6.61 -19.37
CA PRO A 10 -8.90 6.64 -20.17
C PRO A 10 -7.69 7.13 -19.37
N VAL A 11 -6.52 6.53 -19.61
CA VAL A 11 -5.23 6.91 -18.98
C VAL A 11 -4.94 8.43 -19.01
N PRO A 12 -5.27 9.19 -20.09
CA PRO A 12 -5.15 10.65 -20.08
C PRO A 12 -5.94 11.35 -18.96
N VAL A 13 -7.13 10.84 -18.60
CA VAL A 13 -7.98 11.41 -17.54
C VAL A 13 -7.39 11.16 -16.16
N GLU A 14 -6.87 9.97 -15.90
CA GLU A 14 -6.19 9.68 -14.62
C GLU A 14 -4.93 10.56 -14.45
N LYS A 15 -4.11 10.70 -15.51
CA LYS A 15 -2.95 11.61 -15.52
C LYS A 15 -3.37 13.07 -15.27
N ALA A 16 -4.42 13.53 -15.94
CA ALA A 16 -4.97 14.88 -15.76
C ALA A 16 -5.39 15.15 -14.31
N LEU A 17 -6.15 14.24 -13.72
CA LEU A 17 -6.62 14.37 -12.33
C LEU A 17 -5.46 14.36 -11.33
N LYS A 18 -4.42 13.54 -11.54
CA LYS A 18 -3.22 13.53 -10.69
C LYS A 18 -2.45 14.85 -10.76
N VAL A 19 -2.24 15.39 -11.96
CA VAL A 19 -1.59 16.71 -12.16
C VAL A 19 -2.42 17.81 -11.47
N PHE A 20 -3.74 17.80 -11.68
CA PHE A 20 -4.65 18.77 -11.08
C PHE A 20 -4.68 18.69 -9.55
N PHE A 21 -4.75 17.48 -8.97
CA PHE A 21 -4.70 17.27 -7.52
C PHE A 21 -3.39 17.77 -6.90
N SER A 22 -2.25 17.45 -7.52
CA SER A 22 -0.94 17.94 -7.08
C SER A 22 -0.85 19.46 -7.14
N PHE A 23 -1.39 20.07 -8.20
CA PHE A 23 -1.44 21.51 -8.36
C PHE A 23 -2.30 22.20 -7.28
N ILE A 24 -3.54 21.75 -7.06
CA ILE A 24 -4.40 22.37 -6.03
C ILE A 24 -3.81 22.14 -4.63
N SER A 25 -3.18 20.99 -4.37
CA SER A 25 -2.50 20.73 -3.09
C SER A 25 -1.41 21.77 -2.81
N SER A 26 -0.64 22.14 -3.83
CA SER A 26 0.35 23.23 -3.73
C SER A 26 -0.31 24.59 -3.51
N VAL A 27 -1.42 24.90 -4.20
CA VAL A 27 -2.17 26.16 -4.02
C VAL A 27 -2.75 26.25 -2.60
N ARG A 28 -3.25 25.14 -2.03
CA ARG A 28 -3.73 25.09 -0.65
C ARG A 28 -2.62 25.38 0.36
N GLN A 29 -1.43 24.80 0.18
CA GLN A 29 -0.28 25.09 1.04
C GLN A 29 0.14 26.56 0.95
N ASP A 30 0.15 27.14 -0.26
CA ASP A 30 0.40 28.58 -0.47
C ASP A 30 -0.64 29.47 0.24
N LEU A 31 -1.93 29.10 0.21
CA LEU A 31 -3.00 29.88 0.86
C LEU A 31 -3.00 29.75 2.39
N VAL A 32 -2.66 28.58 2.93
CA VAL A 32 -2.68 28.29 4.39
C VAL A 32 -1.42 28.80 5.09
N SER A 33 -0.28 28.86 4.39
CA SER A 33 1.03 29.17 5.01
C SER A 33 1.32 30.65 5.23
N VAL A 34 0.53 31.57 4.65
CA VAL A 34 0.82 33.02 4.73
C VAL A 34 0.15 33.69 5.94
N PRO A 35 0.92 34.26 6.89
CA PRO A 35 0.38 35.00 8.03
C PRO A 35 -0.50 36.17 7.58
N VAL A 36 -1.56 36.46 8.33
CA VAL A 36 -2.56 37.49 8.02
C VAL A 36 -1.92 38.85 7.70
N ASP A 37 -0.86 39.23 8.43
CA ASP A 37 -0.17 40.51 8.25
C ASP A 37 0.56 40.63 6.89
N VAL A 38 1.04 39.52 6.34
CA VAL A 38 1.80 39.44 5.08
C VAL A 38 0.89 39.52 3.85
N GLN A 39 -0.40 39.20 4.00
CA GLN A 39 -1.40 39.21 2.92
C GLN A 39 -1.62 40.61 2.31
N SER A 40 -1.19 41.66 3.00
CA SER A 40 -1.28 43.04 2.52
C SER A 40 -0.24 43.42 1.46
N SER A 41 0.88 42.67 1.37
CA SER A 41 2.03 43.00 0.53
C SER A 41 1.74 42.97 -0.99
N SER A 42 2.50 43.76 -1.75
CA SER A 42 2.47 43.78 -3.23
C SER A 42 2.77 42.39 -3.80
N ASP A 43 3.72 41.71 -3.20
CA ASP A 43 4.33 40.49 -3.74
C ASP A 43 3.41 39.30 -3.50
N PHE A 44 2.74 39.26 -2.34
CA PHE A 44 1.65 38.29 -2.10
C PHE A 44 0.49 38.50 -3.08
N LYS A 45 0.11 39.75 -3.38
CA LYS A 45 -0.94 40.05 -4.38
C LYS A 45 -0.52 39.65 -5.80
N ALA A 46 0.75 39.83 -6.15
CA ALA A 46 1.30 39.36 -7.44
C ALA A 46 1.27 37.83 -7.53
N LYS A 47 1.80 37.11 -6.52
CA LYS A 47 1.79 35.64 -6.46
C LYS A 47 0.36 35.08 -6.46
N THR A 48 -0.57 35.72 -5.74
CA THR A 48 -1.99 35.32 -5.72
C THR A 48 -2.63 35.44 -7.10
N ARG A 49 -2.33 36.52 -7.86
CA ARG A 49 -2.80 36.69 -9.24
C ARG A 49 -2.20 35.65 -10.19
N GLU A 50 -0.92 35.32 -10.03
CA GLU A 50 -0.25 34.28 -10.81
C GLU A 50 -0.86 32.89 -10.55
N ASN A 51 -0.98 32.49 -9.28
CA ASN A 51 -1.60 31.23 -8.86
C ASN A 51 -3.05 31.13 -9.35
N LYS A 52 -3.82 32.23 -9.26
CA LYS A 52 -5.18 32.33 -9.81
C LYS A 52 -5.22 32.08 -11.33
N SER A 53 -4.29 32.67 -12.09
CA SER A 53 -4.21 32.48 -13.55
C SER A 53 -3.90 31.02 -13.90
N LYS A 54 -2.88 30.44 -13.26
CA LYS A 54 -2.51 29.02 -13.44
C LYS A 54 -3.66 28.09 -13.06
N MET A 55 -4.39 28.38 -11.98
CA MET A 55 -5.52 27.58 -11.55
C MET A 55 -6.69 27.63 -12.54
N LEU A 56 -7.01 28.81 -13.10
CA LEU A 56 -8.02 28.93 -14.15
C LEU A 56 -7.66 28.16 -15.43
N GLU A 57 -6.36 28.10 -15.77
CA GLU A 57 -5.85 27.31 -16.89
C GLU A 57 -5.94 25.80 -16.62
N GLN A 58 -5.53 25.36 -15.44
CA GLN A 58 -5.62 23.96 -15.00
C GLN A 58 -7.08 23.48 -14.89
N LEU A 59 -7.99 24.30 -14.36
CA LEU A 59 -9.44 24.03 -14.31
C LEU A 59 -10.03 23.80 -15.72
N LYS A 60 -9.74 24.70 -16.67
CA LYS A 60 -10.18 24.57 -18.06
C LYS A 60 -9.60 23.33 -18.74
N THR A 61 -8.32 23.06 -18.48
CA THR A 61 -7.59 21.90 -19.03
C THR A 61 -8.19 20.59 -18.51
N LEU A 62 -8.51 20.50 -17.22
CA LEU A 62 -9.18 19.34 -16.65
C LEU A 62 -10.61 19.17 -17.20
N ALA A 63 -11.43 20.20 -17.17
CA ALA A 63 -12.80 20.14 -17.70
C ALA A 63 -12.81 19.72 -19.18
N GLY A 64 -11.91 20.30 -19.99
CA GLY A 64 -11.75 19.93 -21.40
C GLY A 64 -11.36 18.46 -21.60
N MET A 65 -10.47 17.91 -20.77
CA MET A 65 -10.11 16.49 -20.85
C MET A 65 -11.22 15.56 -20.36
N LEU A 66 -11.89 15.88 -19.24
CA LEU A 66 -13.02 15.10 -18.75
C LEU A 66 -14.13 15.04 -19.79
N SER A 67 -14.58 16.18 -20.31
CA SER A 67 -15.63 16.22 -21.36
C SER A 67 -15.21 15.63 -22.70
N LYS A 68 -13.91 15.58 -23.04
CA LYS A 68 -13.41 14.97 -24.28
C LYS A 68 -13.29 13.45 -24.19
N HIS A 69 -12.88 12.94 -23.03
CA HIS A 69 -12.53 11.53 -22.84
C HIS A 69 -13.57 10.74 -22.07
N MET A 70 -14.59 11.39 -21.51
CA MET A 70 -15.69 10.74 -20.82
C MET A 70 -17.04 11.19 -21.38
N ASP A 71 -17.91 10.21 -21.58
CA ASP A 71 -19.29 10.41 -21.97
C ASP A 71 -20.11 10.83 -20.73
N LEU A 72 -20.05 12.12 -20.40
CA LEU A 72 -20.62 12.68 -19.16
C LEU A 72 -22.15 12.60 -19.09
N GLU A 73 -22.84 12.31 -20.20
CA GLU A 73 -24.29 12.11 -20.21
C GLU A 73 -24.71 10.72 -19.67
N LYS A 74 -23.77 9.77 -19.58
CA LYS A 74 -24.05 8.44 -19.02
C LYS A 74 -24.17 8.48 -17.50
N PRO A 75 -25.21 7.84 -16.91
CA PRO A 75 -25.43 7.87 -15.46
C PRO A 75 -24.28 7.22 -14.66
N GLU A 76 -23.51 6.30 -15.25
CA GLU A 76 -22.30 5.75 -14.62
C GLU A 76 -21.16 6.77 -14.41
N ASN A 77 -21.21 7.95 -15.05
CA ASN A 77 -20.19 9.00 -14.99
C ASN A 77 -20.63 10.22 -14.14
N TYR A 78 -21.67 10.07 -13.31
CA TYR A 78 -22.23 11.18 -12.53
C TYR A 78 -21.22 11.90 -11.63
N ARG A 79 -20.16 11.23 -11.16
CA ARG A 79 -19.11 11.84 -10.33
C ARG A 79 -18.19 12.75 -11.14
N GLU A 80 -17.82 12.32 -12.34
CA GLU A 80 -17.06 13.14 -13.26
C GLU A 80 -17.88 14.29 -13.83
N GLN A 81 -19.19 14.10 -14.03
CA GLN A 81 -20.12 15.19 -14.30
C GLN A 81 -20.16 16.19 -13.14
N GLU A 82 -20.35 15.71 -11.89
CA GLU A 82 -20.34 16.55 -10.68
C GLU A 82 -18.99 17.29 -10.52
N LEU A 83 -17.87 16.64 -10.82
CA LEU A 83 -16.55 17.28 -10.81
C LEU A 83 -16.42 18.36 -11.89
N VAL A 84 -16.88 18.11 -13.12
CA VAL A 84 -16.87 19.09 -14.22
C VAL A 84 -17.78 20.29 -13.89
N GLU A 85 -18.96 20.05 -13.31
CA GLU A 85 -19.85 21.11 -12.84
C GLU A 85 -19.19 21.96 -11.75
N ASN A 86 -18.60 21.33 -10.72
CA ASN A 86 -17.84 22.02 -9.67
C ASN A 86 -16.64 22.80 -10.23
N VAL A 87 -15.89 22.24 -11.18
CA VAL A 87 -14.76 22.89 -11.86
C VAL A 87 -15.22 24.13 -12.65
N ASN A 88 -16.35 24.04 -13.34
CA ASN A 88 -16.94 25.15 -14.08
C ASN A 88 -17.47 26.25 -13.15
N SER A 89 -18.16 25.89 -12.06
CA SER A 89 -18.60 26.84 -11.02
C SER A 89 -17.41 27.54 -10.35
N ALA A 90 -16.38 26.78 -9.96
CA ALA A 90 -15.15 27.33 -9.40
C ALA A 90 -14.48 28.30 -10.37
N ALA A 91 -14.34 27.96 -11.65
CA ALA A 91 -13.76 28.85 -12.65
C ALA A 91 -14.55 30.17 -12.80
N GLY A 92 -15.89 30.10 -12.68
CA GLY A 92 -16.76 31.26 -12.61
C GLY A 92 -16.45 32.16 -11.41
N ASP A 93 -16.42 31.60 -10.20
CA ASP A 93 -16.18 32.35 -8.97
C ASP A 93 -14.75 32.89 -8.85
N PHE A 94 -13.75 32.12 -9.30
CA PHE A 94 -12.36 32.59 -9.40
C PHE A 94 -12.28 33.85 -10.27
N SER A 95 -13.01 33.94 -11.38
CA SER A 95 -13.00 35.13 -12.24
C SER A 95 -13.43 36.40 -11.51
N GLN A 96 -14.32 36.30 -10.50
CA GLN A 96 -14.91 37.42 -9.76
C GLN A 96 -14.09 37.89 -8.54
N ASP A 97 -12.93 37.27 -8.27
CA ASP A 97 -11.92 37.72 -7.28
C ASP A 97 -12.33 37.63 -5.79
N TYR A 98 -13.32 36.80 -5.46
CA TYR A 98 -13.75 36.57 -4.07
C TYR A 98 -12.78 35.69 -3.28
N ALA A 99 -11.78 36.28 -2.61
CA ALA A 99 -10.76 35.55 -1.82
C ALA A 99 -11.32 34.47 -0.86
N ALA A 100 -12.44 34.73 -0.17
CA ALA A 100 -13.07 33.75 0.72
C ALA A 100 -13.71 32.55 -0.01
N ALA A 101 -14.15 32.74 -1.26
CA ALA A 101 -14.61 31.64 -2.12
C ALA A 101 -13.44 30.80 -2.62
N GLN A 102 -12.26 31.41 -2.84
CA GLN A 102 -11.06 30.72 -3.34
C GLN A 102 -10.64 29.56 -2.44
N THR A 103 -10.49 29.79 -1.12
CA THR A 103 -10.13 28.73 -0.17
C THR A 103 -11.18 27.62 -0.13
N ARG A 104 -12.47 27.99 -0.09
CA ARG A 104 -13.58 27.02 -0.07
C ARG A 104 -13.62 26.15 -1.34
N TRP A 105 -13.39 26.75 -2.51
CA TRP A 105 -13.29 26.00 -3.77
C TRP A 105 -12.03 25.14 -3.83
N VAL A 106 -10.90 25.60 -3.31
CA VAL A 106 -9.66 24.81 -3.21
C VAL A 106 -9.86 23.55 -2.36
N ASP A 107 -10.48 23.68 -1.17
CA ASP A 107 -10.82 22.52 -0.33
C ASP A 107 -11.83 21.58 -1.03
N LEU A 108 -12.95 22.12 -1.55
CA LEU A 108 -13.99 21.32 -2.22
C LEU A 108 -13.49 20.61 -3.48
N LEU A 109 -12.64 21.27 -4.29
CA LEU A 109 -12.05 20.67 -5.49
C LEU A 109 -11.02 19.61 -5.13
N LEU A 110 -10.27 19.75 -4.03
CA LEU A 110 -9.38 18.69 -3.54
C LEU A 110 -10.18 17.47 -3.10
N ASP A 111 -11.21 17.66 -2.29
CA ASP A 111 -12.08 16.58 -1.83
C ASP A 111 -12.72 15.86 -3.03
N LYS A 112 -13.32 16.61 -3.97
CA LYS A 112 -13.96 16.03 -5.17
C LYS A 112 -12.98 15.40 -6.17
N THR A 113 -11.79 15.97 -6.34
CA THR A 113 -10.74 15.36 -7.16
C THR A 113 -10.21 14.09 -6.49
N SER A 114 -10.09 14.04 -5.16
CA SER A 114 -9.76 12.82 -4.42
C SER A 114 -10.85 11.77 -4.60
N GLU A 115 -12.12 12.08 -4.31
CA GLU A 115 -13.26 11.16 -4.50
C GLU A 115 -13.33 10.57 -5.92
N THR A 116 -12.94 11.37 -6.92
CA THR A 116 -12.88 10.96 -8.32
C THR A 116 -11.66 10.09 -8.60
N LEU A 117 -10.45 10.50 -8.20
CA LEU A 117 -9.22 9.71 -8.27
C LEU A 117 -9.33 8.37 -7.55
N ASP A 118 -9.92 8.33 -6.36
CA ASP A 118 -10.15 7.13 -5.56
C ASP A 118 -11.17 6.20 -6.23
N SER A 119 -12.16 6.75 -6.96
CA SER A 119 -13.09 5.95 -7.78
C SER A 119 -12.48 5.41 -9.07
N ILE A 120 -11.41 6.04 -9.55
CA ILE A 120 -10.63 5.65 -10.74
C ILE A 120 -9.44 4.76 -10.35
N HIS A 121 -9.02 4.75 -9.09
CA HIS A 121 -7.76 4.17 -8.65
C HIS A 121 -7.67 2.68 -8.98
N HIS A 122 -6.87 2.40 -10.00
CA HIS A 122 -6.59 1.05 -10.47
C HIS A 122 -5.85 0.27 -9.38
N VAL A 123 -6.35 -0.92 -9.02
CA VAL A 123 -5.64 -1.77 -8.05
C VAL A 123 -4.30 -2.17 -8.64
N ASN A 124 -3.20 -1.79 -8.00
CA ASN A 124 -1.87 -2.21 -8.41
C ASN A 124 -1.71 -3.70 -8.10
N LEU A 125 -2.01 -4.55 -9.09
CA LEU A 125 -2.00 -6.01 -8.93
C LEU A 125 -0.63 -6.56 -8.53
N GLU A 126 0.47 -5.89 -8.90
CA GLU A 126 1.81 -6.30 -8.50
C GLU A 126 2.09 -5.99 -7.03
N LYS A 127 1.76 -4.77 -6.57
CA LYS A 127 1.83 -4.40 -5.15
C LYS A 127 0.94 -5.32 -4.31
N LEU A 128 -0.29 -5.58 -4.76
CA LEU A 128 -1.21 -6.50 -4.11
C LEU A 128 -0.63 -7.92 -4.03
N THR A 129 -0.05 -8.43 -5.13
CA THR A 129 0.61 -9.75 -5.15
C THR A 129 1.73 -9.80 -4.12
N LYS A 130 2.65 -8.82 -4.11
CA LYS A 130 3.76 -8.75 -3.13
C LYS A 130 3.27 -8.70 -1.67
N LEU A 131 2.17 -7.99 -1.38
CA LEU A 131 1.58 -7.95 -0.04
C LEU A 131 0.92 -9.29 0.34
N MET A 132 0.24 -9.94 -0.61
CA MET A 132 -0.37 -11.25 -0.41
C MET A 132 0.67 -12.35 -0.21
N GLU A 133 1.78 -12.35 -0.97
CA GLU A 133 2.91 -13.29 -0.80
C GLU A 133 3.54 -13.17 0.60
N LYS A 134 3.70 -11.94 1.12
CA LYS A 134 4.19 -11.71 2.49
C LYS A 134 3.23 -12.24 3.55
N ASN A 135 1.93 -11.98 3.40
CA ASN A 135 0.92 -12.51 4.31
C ASN A 135 0.84 -14.05 4.24
N ASP A 136 0.93 -14.66 3.07
CA ASP A 136 0.94 -16.13 2.92
C ASP A 136 2.18 -16.77 3.56
N SER A 137 3.36 -16.15 3.37
CA SER A 137 4.62 -16.55 4.01
C SER A 137 4.53 -16.50 5.54
N ALA A 138 3.96 -15.42 6.09
CA ALA A 138 3.65 -15.32 7.52
C ALA A 138 2.67 -16.42 7.97
N GLY A 139 1.68 -16.75 7.13
CA GLY A 139 0.76 -17.88 7.33
C GLY A 139 1.48 -19.21 7.46
N CYS A 140 2.42 -19.52 6.57
CA CYS A 140 3.22 -20.75 6.62
C CYS A 140 4.12 -20.82 7.88
N ILE A 141 4.55 -19.67 8.43
CA ILE A 141 5.26 -19.61 9.71
C ILE A 141 4.31 -19.86 10.89
N MET A 142 3.05 -19.41 10.83
CA MET A 142 2.05 -19.64 11.88
C MET A 142 1.43 -21.05 11.87
N GLU A 143 1.54 -21.77 10.76
CA GLU A 143 0.83 -23.03 10.52
C GLU A 143 1.02 -24.06 11.66
N GLY A 144 -0.10 -24.51 12.25
CA GLY A 144 -0.09 -25.50 13.33
C GLY A 144 0.48 -25.03 14.69
N LYS A 145 0.83 -23.75 14.85
CA LYS A 145 1.41 -23.17 16.08
C LYS A 145 0.40 -22.35 16.88
N ASP A 146 0.75 -22.04 18.13
CA ASP A 146 0.03 -21.05 18.94
C ASP A 146 0.57 -19.65 18.63
N VAL A 147 -0.34 -18.72 18.39
CA VAL A 147 -0.07 -17.37 17.89
C VAL A 147 -0.56 -16.31 18.87
N ILE A 148 0.26 -15.31 19.15
CA ILE A 148 -0.15 -14.06 19.80
C ILE A 148 -0.27 -12.98 18.71
N LEU A 149 -1.50 -12.53 18.43
CA LEU A 149 -1.81 -11.57 17.37
C LEU A 149 -1.99 -10.17 17.98
N LEU A 150 -1.01 -9.28 17.78
CA LEU A 150 -1.04 -7.91 18.31
C LEU A 150 -1.89 -7.03 17.40
N LEU A 151 -2.98 -6.49 17.94
CA LEU A 151 -3.99 -5.67 17.26
C LEU A 151 -4.04 -4.28 17.87
N GLY A 152 -4.33 -3.24 17.08
CA GLY A 152 -4.40 -1.88 17.59
C GLY A 152 -4.15 -0.82 16.50
N SER A 153 -4.48 0.41 16.83
CA SER A 153 -4.38 1.59 15.96
C SER A 153 -2.93 1.99 15.62
N PRO A 154 -2.69 2.87 14.63
CA PRO A 154 -1.36 3.39 14.33
C PRO A 154 -0.79 4.14 15.55
N GLY A 155 0.43 3.82 15.98
CA GLY A 155 1.07 4.47 17.13
C GLY A 155 0.76 3.88 18.52
N SER A 156 -0.13 2.87 18.61
CA SER A 156 -0.39 2.06 19.81
C SER A 156 0.83 1.33 20.38
N GLY A 157 1.90 1.18 19.59
CA GLY A 157 3.14 0.54 20.00
C GLY A 157 3.16 -0.98 19.83
N LYS A 158 2.35 -1.56 18.93
CA LYS A 158 2.35 -3.00 18.61
C LYS A 158 3.75 -3.54 18.29
N THR A 159 4.44 -2.97 17.30
CA THR A 159 5.81 -3.35 16.91
C THR A 159 6.78 -3.24 18.09
N THR A 160 6.70 -2.15 18.87
CA THR A 160 7.51 -1.96 20.09
C THR A 160 7.23 -3.06 21.14
N ALA A 161 5.96 -3.46 21.30
CA ALA A 161 5.57 -4.55 22.18
C ALA A 161 6.04 -5.91 21.66
N LEU A 162 5.99 -6.16 20.35
CA LEU A 162 6.55 -7.37 19.73
C LEU A 162 8.06 -7.48 20.02
N HIS A 163 8.83 -6.42 19.77
CA HIS A 163 10.26 -6.38 20.08
C HIS A 163 10.54 -6.63 21.57
N TYR A 164 9.78 -6.02 22.47
CA TYR A 164 9.90 -6.24 23.92
C TYR A 164 9.61 -7.69 24.30
N LEU A 165 8.49 -8.25 23.84
CA LEU A 165 8.10 -9.65 24.07
C LEU A 165 9.13 -10.63 23.46
N ALA A 166 9.74 -10.27 22.35
CA ALA A 166 10.86 -10.97 21.72
C ALA A 166 12.24 -10.63 22.34
N LYS A 167 12.27 -10.09 23.57
CA LYS A 167 13.49 -9.85 24.38
C LYS A 167 14.50 -8.85 23.81
N SER A 168 14.06 -7.95 22.93
CA SER A 168 14.91 -6.83 22.50
C SER A 168 15.12 -5.84 23.66
N THR A 169 16.33 -5.32 23.80
CA THR A 169 16.62 -4.24 24.78
C THR A 169 16.33 -2.88 24.15
N PHE A 170 15.91 -1.92 24.96
CA PHE A 170 15.53 -0.59 24.50
C PHE A 170 16.30 0.53 25.20
N ARG A 171 16.47 1.65 24.49
CA ARG A 171 16.88 2.93 25.04
C ARG A 171 15.78 3.96 24.80
N GLU A 172 15.49 4.73 25.84
CA GLU A 172 14.63 5.91 25.74
C GLU A 172 15.42 7.06 25.07
N ILE A 173 14.83 7.68 24.05
CA ILE A 173 15.41 8.79 23.29
C ILE A 173 14.39 9.94 23.29
N ALA A 174 14.83 11.13 23.68
CA ALA A 174 14.04 12.35 23.56
C ALA A 174 14.21 12.95 22.16
N VAL A 175 13.11 13.17 21.45
CA VAL A 175 13.08 13.85 20.14
C VAL A 175 11.92 14.86 20.15
N ALA A 176 12.23 16.14 20.01
CA ALA A 176 11.23 17.24 20.05
C ALA A 176 10.26 17.12 21.25
N ASP A 177 10.82 17.04 22.47
CA ASP A 177 10.14 16.88 23.76
C ASP A 177 9.27 15.60 23.95
N ALA A 178 9.11 14.78 22.92
CA ALA A 178 8.49 13.46 23.01
C ALA A 178 9.52 12.36 23.30
N LYS A 179 9.08 11.35 24.07
CA LYS A 179 9.87 10.18 24.48
C LYS A 179 9.61 9.00 23.54
N PHE A 180 10.64 8.53 22.87
CA PHE A 180 10.60 7.38 21.97
C PHE A 180 11.44 6.24 22.53
N PHE A 181 11.13 5.00 22.15
CA PHE A 181 11.89 3.81 22.52
C PHE A 181 12.55 3.21 21.28
N LYS A 182 13.88 3.29 21.19
CA LYS A 182 14.65 2.66 20.12
C LYS A 182 15.19 1.30 20.59
N PRO A 183 15.01 0.20 19.84
CA PRO A 183 15.68 -1.06 20.14
C PRO A 183 17.21 -0.90 19.96
N MET A 184 17.98 -1.43 20.90
CA MET A 184 19.45 -1.35 20.93
C MET A 184 20.10 -2.70 20.63
N LYS A 185 19.60 -3.78 21.25
CA LYS A 185 19.97 -5.16 20.95
C LYS A 185 18.70 -5.92 20.60
N LEU A 186 18.66 -6.51 19.41
CA LEU A 186 17.55 -7.36 18.98
C LEU A 186 17.62 -8.68 19.74
N GLY A 187 16.48 -9.16 20.25
CA GLY A 187 16.39 -10.45 20.93
C GLY A 187 16.23 -11.64 19.98
N ASP A 188 15.93 -11.37 18.70
CA ASP A 188 15.86 -12.34 17.61
C ASP A 188 16.32 -11.66 16.29
N PRO A 189 17.06 -12.35 15.39
CA PRO A 189 17.53 -11.77 14.11
C PRO A 189 16.42 -11.32 13.17
N ASP A 190 15.26 -11.98 13.15
CA ASP A 190 14.15 -11.69 12.22
C ASP A 190 13.55 -10.29 12.49
N LEU A 191 13.81 -9.72 13.67
CA LEU A 191 13.43 -8.37 14.06
C LEU A 191 14.21 -7.27 13.33
N THR A 192 15.25 -7.60 12.55
CA THR A 192 16.08 -6.59 11.86
C THR A 192 15.30 -5.80 10.81
N GLU A 193 14.32 -6.43 10.16
CA GLU A 193 13.43 -5.78 9.19
C GLU A 193 12.22 -5.08 9.84
N MET A 194 11.95 -5.37 11.11
CA MET A 194 10.84 -4.77 11.87
C MET A 194 11.29 -3.42 12.44
N ARG A 195 10.89 -2.33 11.80
CA ARG A 195 11.30 -0.97 12.21
C ARG A 195 10.28 -0.36 13.18
N VAL A 196 10.72 -0.09 14.41
CA VAL A 196 9.99 0.74 15.38
C VAL A 196 10.08 2.22 14.96
N SER A 197 8.94 2.93 14.92
CA SER A 197 8.92 4.37 14.62
C SER A 197 9.62 5.18 15.72
N CYS A 198 10.73 5.83 15.36
CA CYS A 198 11.62 6.53 16.29
C CYS A 198 11.55 8.07 16.19
N GLY A 199 10.54 8.62 15.52
CA GLY A 199 10.27 10.05 15.46
C GLY A 199 8.77 10.31 15.32
N GLY A 200 8.30 11.49 15.71
CA GLY A 200 6.86 11.84 15.79
C GLY A 200 6.10 11.92 14.46
N GLY A 201 6.67 11.43 13.36
CA GLY A 201 5.97 11.28 12.09
C GLY A 201 4.89 10.21 12.19
N LYS A 202 3.72 10.48 11.60
CA LYS A 202 2.58 9.54 11.53
C LYS A 202 2.77 8.44 10.47
N GLU A 203 4.00 8.14 10.06
CA GLU A 203 4.25 7.20 8.98
C GLU A 203 3.92 5.76 9.40
N VAL A 204 3.06 5.10 8.62
CA VAL A 204 2.68 3.70 8.85
C VAL A 204 3.74 2.79 8.22
N ILE A 205 4.64 2.31 9.08
CA ILE A 205 5.75 1.42 8.70
C ILE A 205 5.26 -0.02 8.44
N THR A 206 4.51 -0.61 9.39
CA THR A 206 3.96 -1.97 9.27
C THR A 206 2.79 -1.98 8.28
N ARG A 207 3.04 -2.43 7.04
CA ARG A 207 2.06 -2.49 5.92
C ARG A 207 1.57 -3.90 5.57
N HIS A 208 2.12 -4.93 6.20
CA HIS A 208 1.80 -6.35 6.01
C HIS A 208 2.02 -7.08 7.33
N LEU A 209 1.54 -8.32 7.45
CA LEU A 209 1.71 -9.12 8.66
C LEU A 209 3.19 -9.47 8.89
N GLN A 210 3.73 -9.12 10.06
CA GLN A 210 5.11 -9.43 10.46
C GLN A 210 5.10 -10.43 11.60
N VAL A 211 6.00 -11.43 11.57
CA VAL A 211 5.98 -12.57 12.51
C VAL A 211 7.37 -12.89 13.03
N VAL A 212 7.49 -13.24 14.31
CA VAL A 212 8.72 -13.73 14.95
C VAL A 212 8.40 -14.94 15.83
N THR A 213 9.29 -15.95 15.86
CA THR A 213 9.09 -17.15 16.70
C THR A 213 9.92 -17.05 17.98
N VAL A 214 9.25 -16.89 19.12
CA VAL A 214 9.90 -16.85 20.45
C VAL A 214 9.78 -18.20 21.17
N LYS A 215 10.65 -18.44 22.15
CA LYS A 215 10.56 -19.62 23.04
C LYS A 215 10.09 -19.21 24.43
N LEU A 216 9.01 -19.82 24.91
CA LEU A 216 8.50 -19.70 26.28
C LEU A 216 8.48 -21.09 26.91
N ASP A 217 9.17 -21.26 28.05
CA ASP A 217 9.30 -22.55 28.74
C ASP A 217 9.73 -23.71 27.79
N GLY A 218 10.61 -23.38 26.82
CA GLY A 218 11.09 -24.28 25.77
C GLY A 218 10.15 -24.50 24.58
N LYS A 219 8.88 -24.07 24.65
CA LYS A 219 7.88 -24.21 23.58
C LYS A 219 7.95 -23.03 22.60
N PRO A 220 7.86 -23.27 21.27
CA PRO A 220 7.79 -22.19 20.28
C PRO A 220 6.40 -21.55 20.28
N ILE A 221 6.37 -20.21 20.25
CA ILE A 221 5.17 -19.38 20.12
C ILE A 221 5.46 -18.35 19.04
N VAL A 222 4.50 -18.07 18.16
CA VAL A 222 4.65 -17.01 17.16
C VAL A 222 4.03 -15.73 17.69
N LEU A 223 4.77 -14.63 17.63
CA LEU A 223 4.26 -13.28 17.87
C LEU A 223 4.05 -12.60 16.52
N CYS A 224 2.89 -11.96 16.33
CA CYS A 224 2.53 -11.32 15.09
C CYS A 224 2.21 -9.84 15.32
N ASP A 225 2.92 -8.93 14.63
CA ASP A 225 2.55 -7.51 14.52
C ASP A 225 1.68 -7.33 13.28
N THR A 226 0.43 -6.91 13.48
CA THR A 226 -0.45 -6.60 12.35
C THR A 226 -0.17 -5.21 11.80
N PRO A 227 -0.38 -4.99 10.50
CA PRO A 227 -0.52 -3.63 9.97
C PRO A 227 -1.59 -2.85 10.74
N SER A 228 -1.44 -1.53 10.73
CA SER A 228 -2.36 -0.64 11.42
C SER A 228 -3.47 -0.21 10.47
N PHE A 229 -4.71 -0.60 10.78
CA PHE A 229 -5.87 -0.25 9.98
C PHE A 229 -6.25 1.22 10.16
N GLY A 230 -6.56 1.95 9.08
CA GLY A 230 -6.92 3.38 9.14
C GLY A 230 -6.78 4.15 7.82
N ASP A 231 -6.87 5.48 7.93
CA ASP A 231 -7.02 6.44 6.80
C ASP A 231 -5.79 6.58 5.88
N HIS A 232 -4.79 5.71 6.01
CA HIS A 232 -3.52 5.75 5.27
C HIS A 232 -3.23 4.44 4.51
N GLU A 233 -4.15 3.47 4.55
CA GLU A 233 -4.04 2.22 3.79
C GLU A 233 -4.40 2.45 2.31
N THR A 234 -3.56 1.98 1.37
CA THR A 234 -3.97 1.93 -0.05
C THR A 234 -4.94 0.79 -0.32
N ILE A 235 -5.64 0.80 -1.47
CA ILE A 235 -6.61 -0.25 -1.83
C ILE A 235 -5.98 -1.65 -1.79
N GLU A 236 -4.72 -1.80 -2.23
CA GLU A 236 -3.98 -3.07 -2.16
C GLU A 236 -3.70 -3.50 -0.73
N GLU A 237 -3.37 -2.56 0.16
CA GLU A 237 -3.11 -2.82 1.58
C GLU A 237 -4.40 -3.22 2.28
N VAL A 238 -5.53 -2.54 2.02
CA VAL A 238 -6.84 -2.95 2.56
C VAL A 238 -7.23 -4.34 2.06
N ILE A 239 -7.10 -4.65 0.76
CA ILE A 239 -7.41 -5.99 0.23
C ILE A 239 -6.50 -7.05 0.87
N ALA A 240 -5.19 -6.81 0.94
CA ALA A 240 -4.23 -7.74 1.53
C ALA A 240 -4.48 -7.97 3.03
N ASN A 241 -4.91 -6.95 3.76
CA ASN A 241 -5.20 -7.02 5.19
C ASN A 241 -6.59 -7.65 5.47
N SER A 242 -7.58 -7.40 4.62
CA SER A 242 -8.92 -8.00 4.73
C SER A 242 -8.95 -9.48 4.36
N LEU A 243 -8.12 -9.92 3.40
CA LEU A 243 -8.15 -11.29 2.88
C LEU A 243 -6.88 -12.08 3.22
N GLY A 244 -5.70 -11.55 2.84
CA GLY A 244 -4.42 -12.24 3.04
C GLY A 244 -4.04 -12.44 4.51
N LEU A 245 -4.11 -11.39 5.33
CA LEU A 245 -3.82 -11.48 6.77
C LEU A 245 -4.79 -12.43 7.48
N VAL A 246 -6.10 -12.35 7.18
CA VAL A 246 -7.07 -13.25 7.79
C VAL A 246 -6.77 -14.70 7.43
N ARG A 247 -6.56 -15.02 6.14
CA ARG A 247 -6.17 -16.37 5.68
C ARG A 247 -4.87 -16.86 6.33
N ALA A 248 -3.90 -15.97 6.52
CA ALA A 248 -2.66 -16.31 7.22
C ALA A 248 -2.93 -16.72 8.68
N VAL A 249 -3.72 -15.93 9.41
CA VAL A 249 -4.11 -16.20 10.80
C VAL A 249 -4.96 -17.48 10.92
N GLN A 250 -5.80 -17.79 9.92
CA GLN A 250 -6.61 -19.01 9.89
C GLN A 250 -5.76 -20.30 9.84
N LYS A 251 -4.51 -20.27 9.36
CA LYS A 251 -3.59 -21.44 9.37
C LYS A 251 -3.07 -21.82 10.77
N ALA A 252 -3.21 -20.94 11.77
CA ALA A 252 -2.72 -21.18 13.12
C ALA A 252 -3.49 -22.31 13.84
N ARG A 253 -2.83 -23.02 14.78
CA ARG A 253 -3.53 -23.98 15.66
C ARG A 253 -4.41 -23.26 16.67
N SER A 254 -3.90 -22.21 17.28
CA SER A 254 -4.67 -21.37 18.19
C SER A 254 -4.19 -19.94 18.13
N VAL A 255 -5.10 -18.99 18.34
CA VAL A 255 -4.79 -17.55 18.32
C VAL A 255 -5.21 -16.90 19.63
N ARG A 256 -4.33 -16.05 20.16
CA ARG A 256 -4.58 -15.10 21.23
C ARG A 256 -4.62 -13.69 20.61
N PRO A 257 -5.80 -13.13 20.34
CA PRO A 257 -5.92 -11.72 19.99
C PRO A 257 -5.49 -10.85 21.18
N VAL A 258 -4.63 -9.86 20.94
CA VAL A 258 -4.17 -8.92 21.97
C VAL A 258 -4.35 -7.50 21.49
N LEU A 259 -5.30 -6.78 22.09
CA LEU A 259 -5.50 -5.35 21.83
C LEU A 259 -4.43 -4.54 22.57
N VAL A 260 -3.53 -3.93 21.81
CA VAL A 260 -2.50 -3.01 22.26
C VAL A 260 -3.10 -1.60 22.28
N LEU A 261 -3.14 -0.98 23.46
CA LEU A 261 -3.77 0.31 23.70
C LEU A 261 -2.76 1.25 24.35
N SER A 262 -2.46 2.38 23.71
CA SER A 262 -1.58 3.38 24.30
C SER A 262 -2.34 4.40 25.16
N CYS A 263 -1.62 5.03 26.10
CA CYS A 263 -2.20 6.07 26.95
C CYS A 263 -2.74 7.28 26.15
N ASP A 264 -2.09 7.61 25.03
CA ASP A 264 -2.49 8.72 24.16
C ASP A 264 -3.86 8.44 23.50
N GLU A 265 -4.05 7.22 23.00
CA GLU A 265 -5.25 6.72 22.31
C GLU A 265 -6.48 6.62 23.23
N LEU A 266 -6.25 6.30 24.51
CA LEU A 266 -7.29 6.21 25.52
C LEU A 266 -7.76 7.57 26.04
N GLY A 267 -6.97 8.64 25.81
CA GLY A 267 -7.37 10.03 25.97
C GLY A 267 -7.92 10.37 27.36
N PHE A 268 -7.07 10.87 28.26
CA PHE A 268 -7.48 11.34 29.60
C PHE A 268 -8.51 12.50 29.58
N ARG A 269 -8.88 13.04 28.40
CA ARG A 269 -9.91 14.07 28.20
C ARG A 269 -10.88 13.77 27.05
N ASP A 270 -10.44 13.08 25.99
CA ASP A 270 -11.18 13.00 24.73
C ASP A 270 -11.87 11.64 24.49
N ARG A 271 -12.91 11.37 25.29
CA ARG A 271 -14.02 10.40 25.04
C ARG A 271 -13.66 9.06 24.36
N PHE A 272 -12.50 8.47 24.69
CA PHE A 272 -11.98 7.22 24.14
C PHE A 272 -11.94 7.20 22.59
N ASN A 273 -11.30 8.21 21.99
CA ASN A 273 -11.19 8.39 20.54
C ASN A 273 -10.67 7.18 19.74
N ALA A 274 -9.91 6.26 20.33
CA ALA A 274 -9.48 5.03 19.64
C ALA A 274 -10.60 4.01 19.40
N TYR A 275 -11.77 4.17 20.03
CA TYR A 275 -12.87 3.21 19.94
C TYR A 275 -13.34 2.89 18.50
N PRO A 276 -13.57 3.86 17.59
CA PRO A 276 -14.00 3.56 16.21
C PRO A 276 -12.96 2.77 15.43
N GLN A 277 -11.66 3.01 15.69
CA GLN A 277 -10.57 2.28 15.06
C GLN A 277 -10.53 0.83 15.56
N ILE A 278 -10.68 0.60 16.88
CA ILE A 278 -10.76 -0.75 17.45
C ILE A 278 -11.98 -1.51 16.89
N LEU A 279 -13.15 -0.87 16.75
CA LEU A 279 -14.29 -1.49 16.07
C LEU A 279 -14.00 -1.85 14.62
N SER A 280 -13.35 -0.96 13.86
CA SER A 280 -12.98 -1.22 12.46
C SER A 280 -12.08 -2.45 12.36
N ILE A 281 -11.09 -2.57 13.26
CA ILE A 281 -10.22 -3.75 13.37
C ILE A 281 -11.03 -5.02 13.64
N LEU A 282 -11.92 -5.00 14.65
CA LEU A 282 -12.74 -6.15 15.01
C LEU A 282 -13.70 -6.56 13.86
N THR A 283 -14.33 -5.59 13.19
CA THR A 283 -15.27 -5.83 12.09
C THR A 283 -14.59 -6.38 10.83
N ARG A 284 -13.34 -5.97 10.57
CA ARG A 284 -12.53 -6.47 9.46
C ARG A 284 -12.01 -7.90 9.70
N LEU A 285 -11.70 -8.25 10.95
CA LEU A 285 -11.16 -9.57 11.30
C LEU A 285 -12.24 -10.62 11.58
N LEU A 286 -13.38 -10.23 12.14
CA LEU A 286 -14.43 -11.14 12.65
C LEU A 286 -15.73 -11.08 11.83
N GLY A 287 -15.79 -10.23 10.80
CA GLY A 287 -17.00 -9.99 10.02
C GLY A 287 -17.97 -8.99 10.68
N THR A 288 -19.18 -8.88 10.10
CA THR A 288 -20.21 -7.88 10.46
C THR A 288 -21.27 -8.41 11.45
N ASP A 289 -21.08 -9.63 11.96
CA ASP A 289 -22.04 -10.31 12.81
C ASP A 289 -22.17 -9.69 14.20
N SER A 290 -23.38 -9.81 14.76
CA SER A 290 -23.86 -9.00 15.88
C SER A 290 -23.18 -9.25 17.22
N ASN A 291 -22.61 -10.44 17.40
CA ASN A 291 -22.18 -10.96 18.69
C ASN A 291 -20.71 -11.36 18.60
N VAL A 292 -19.83 -10.37 18.63
CA VAL A 292 -18.38 -10.59 18.76
C VAL A 292 -18.10 -11.20 20.14
N ASP A 293 -17.62 -12.44 20.18
CA ASP A 293 -17.05 -13.00 21.41
C ASP A 293 -15.70 -12.34 21.70
N LEU A 294 -15.68 -11.54 22.76
CA LEU A 294 -14.49 -10.85 23.25
C LEU A 294 -13.75 -11.64 24.32
N GLU A 295 -14.26 -12.76 24.85
CA GLU A 295 -13.56 -13.51 25.89
C GLU A 295 -12.17 -14.01 25.47
N PRO A 296 -11.89 -14.36 24.19
CA PRO A 296 -10.54 -14.71 23.76
C PRO A 296 -9.53 -13.55 23.77
N PHE A 297 -10.00 -12.31 23.78
CA PHE A 297 -9.14 -11.13 23.71
C PHE A 297 -8.40 -10.89 25.03
N SER A 298 -7.13 -10.52 24.90
CA SER A 298 -6.31 -9.94 25.96
C SER A 298 -5.93 -8.51 25.61
N PHE A 299 -5.37 -7.79 26.58
CA PHE A 299 -4.97 -6.40 26.41
C PHE A 299 -3.51 -6.23 26.82
N ILE A 300 -2.81 -5.34 26.10
CA ILE A 300 -1.52 -4.76 26.49
C ILE A 300 -1.71 -3.25 26.54
N PHE A 301 -1.28 -2.64 27.64
CA PHE A 301 -1.29 -1.19 27.79
C PHE A 301 0.13 -0.64 27.61
N THR A 302 0.31 0.34 26.72
CA THR A 302 1.61 0.95 26.38
C THR A 302 1.62 2.43 26.74
N LYS A 303 2.82 3.01 26.95
CA LYS A 303 2.99 4.42 27.37
C LYS A 303 2.25 4.77 28.69
N TYR A 304 2.00 3.76 29.54
CA TYR A 304 1.37 3.94 30.84
C TYR A 304 2.41 3.98 31.96
N ASP A 305 2.33 5.01 32.81
CA ASP A 305 2.97 5.00 34.11
C ASP A 305 2.22 4.03 35.05
N ALA A 306 2.96 3.37 35.95
CA ALA A 306 2.40 2.38 36.87
C ALA A 306 1.30 2.94 37.79
N SER A 307 1.36 4.24 38.10
CA SER A 307 0.33 4.98 38.84
C SER A 307 -1.00 5.05 38.08
N CYS A 308 -0.96 5.29 36.77
CA CYS A 308 -2.13 5.51 35.92
C CYS A 308 -2.97 4.23 35.72
N ILE A 309 -2.35 3.04 35.77
CA ILE A 309 -3.03 1.73 35.61
C ILE A 309 -4.18 1.58 36.62
N SER A 310 -3.97 2.04 37.86
CA SER A 310 -4.98 1.98 38.93
C SER A 310 -6.27 2.76 38.61
N GLY A 311 -6.17 3.78 37.75
CA GLY A 311 -7.29 4.61 37.30
C GLY A 311 -8.08 4.03 36.13
N LEU A 312 -7.51 3.14 35.32
CA LEU A 312 -8.11 2.64 34.07
C LEU A 312 -9.53 2.10 34.27
N ARG A 313 -9.72 1.23 35.27
CA ARG A 313 -11.03 0.64 35.55
C ARG A 313 -12.09 1.69 35.91
N LYS A 314 -11.69 2.75 36.62
CA LYS A 314 -12.57 3.89 36.96
C LYS A 314 -12.89 4.71 35.71
N GLN A 315 -11.90 4.98 34.86
CA GLN A 315 -12.05 5.72 33.60
C GLN A 315 -13.01 4.99 32.64
N PHE A 316 -12.80 3.70 32.38
CA PHE A 316 -13.73 2.92 31.55
C PHE A 316 -15.14 2.83 32.15
N SER A 317 -15.26 2.79 33.49
CA SER A 317 -16.57 2.82 34.17
C SER A 317 -17.28 4.18 34.06
N LEU A 318 -16.54 5.28 33.90
CA LEU A 318 -17.12 6.60 33.61
C LEU A 318 -17.59 6.68 32.17
N PHE A 319 -16.75 6.29 31.20
CA PHE A 319 -17.15 6.20 29.78
C PHE A 319 -18.35 5.26 29.56
N LEU A 320 -18.51 4.23 30.39
CA LEU A 320 -19.70 3.37 30.33
C LEU A 320 -20.96 4.13 30.75
N LYS A 321 -20.89 4.92 31.83
CA LYS A 321 -22.03 5.69 32.37
C LYS A 321 -22.41 6.89 31.51
N GLU A 322 -21.42 7.65 31.04
CA GLU A 322 -21.66 8.83 30.20
C GLU A 322 -22.50 8.47 28.96
N GLY A 323 -22.21 7.32 28.32
CA GLY A 323 -22.99 6.84 27.18
C GLY A 323 -24.35 6.21 27.53
N GLU A 324 -24.51 5.67 28.75
CA GLU A 324 -25.83 5.26 29.27
C GLU A 324 -26.70 6.49 29.58
N GLU A 325 -26.11 7.60 30.04
CA GLU A 325 -26.79 8.85 30.41
C GLU A 325 -27.14 9.75 29.20
N GLU A 326 -26.28 9.83 28.18
CA GLU A 326 -26.52 10.64 26.96
C GLU A 326 -27.67 10.13 26.08
N ALA A 327 -28.21 8.94 26.35
CA ALA A 327 -29.20 8.22 25.52
C ALA A 327 -28.78 8.03 24.05
N THR A 328 -27.50 8.24 23.73
CA THR A 328 -26.91 8.11 22.39
C THR A 328 -26.76 6.64 21.96
N TRP A 329 -26.87 5.70 22.88
CA TRP A 329 -26.60 4.26 22.68
C TRP A 329 -27.77 3.44 22.12
N GLY A 330 -28.50 4.01 21.15
CA GLY A 330 -29.67 3.37 20.54
C GLY A 330 -29.35 2.31 19.47
N GLY A 331 -28.12 2.22 18.98
CA GLY A 331 -27.76 1.42 17.81
C GLY A 331 -27.06 0.09 18.10
N LYS A 332 -27.04 -0.79 17.09
CA LYS A 332 -26.28 -2.06 17.10
C LYS A 332 -24.78 -1.81 17.37
N ALA A 333 -24.22 -0.74 16.81
CA ALA A 333 -22.82 -0.33 17.03
C ALA A 333 -22.52 0.02 18.50
N ASP A 334 -23.52 0.48 19.25
CA ASP A 334 -23.39 0.84 20.67
C ASP A 334 -23.46 -0.38 21.59
N GLN A 335 -24.11 -1.47 21.15
CA GLN A 335 -24.05 -2.75 21.88
C GLN A 335 -22.64 -3.33 21.84
N ASN A 336 -21.97 -3.29 20.68
CA ASN A 336 -20.55 -3.65 20.57
C ASN A 336 -19.66 -2.70 21.39
N LYS A 337 -20.03 -1.41 21.51
CA LYS A 337 -19.34 -0.43 22.39
C LYS A 337 -19.41 -0.85 23.84
N GLN A 338 -20.61 -1.13 24.30
CA GLN A 338 -20.87 -1.59 25.66
C GLN A 338 -20.15 -2.90 25.94
N ALA A 339 -20.20 -3.88 25.03
CA ALA A 339 -19.51 -5.16 25.19
C ALA A 339 -18.00 -4.96 25.34
N LEU A 340 -17.37 -4.17 24.47
CA LEU A 340 -15.94 -3.88 24.53
C LEU A 340 -15.54 -3.12 25.80
N ILE A 341 -16.29 -2.07 26.18
CA ILE A 341 -16.00 -1.30 27.41
C ILE A 341 -16.22 -2.17 28.66
N LYS A 342 -17.29 -2.99 28.71
CA LYS A 342 -17.54 -3.94 29.81
C LYS A 342 -16.40 -4.98 29.90
N HIS A 343 -15.89 -5.46 28.77
CA HIS A 343 -14.77 -6.41 28.75
C HIS A 343 -13.44 -5.73 29.15
N LEU A 344 -13.19 -4.48 28.73
CA LEU A 344 -12.07 -3.65 29.22
C LEU A 344 -12.14 -3.44 30.74
N ILE A 345 -13.31 -3.12 31.31
CA ILE A 345 -13.52 -3.00 32.77
C ILE A 345 -13.23 -4.34 33.48
N LYS A 346 -13.66 -5.47 32.89
CA LYS A 346 -13.41 -6.83 33.42
C LYS A 346 -11.91 -7.16 33.48
N ARG A 347 -11.15 -6.77 32.46
CA ARG A 347 -9.72 -7.08 32.30
C ARG A 347 -8.77 -6.03 32.92
N SER A 348 -9.27 -4.83 33.26
CA SER A 348 -8.48 -3.76 33.90
C SER A 348 -8.25 -4.02 35.39
N CYS A 349 -7.24 -4.83 35.69
CA CYS A 349 -6.79 -5.20 37.04
C CYS A 349 -5.47 -4.51 37.40
N PRO A 350 -5.03 -4.47 38.68
CA PRO A 350 -3.66 -4.08 39.03
C PRO A 350 -2.59 -4.96 38.37
N GLU A 351 -2.93 -6.19 38.02
CA GLU A 351 -2.06 -7.16 37.32
C GLU A 351 -2.14 -7.10 35.78
N THR A 352 -2.80 -6.08 35.23
CA THR A 352 -2.93 -5.86 33.77
C THR A 352 -1.58 -5.94 33.08
N ASN A 353 -1.54 -6.47 31.86
CA ASN A 353 -0.31 -6.48 31.06
C ASN A 353 0.03 -5.06 30.62
N THR A 354 1.08 -4.50 31.20
CA THR A 354 1.65 -3.21 30.77
C THR A 354 3.04 -3.46 30.19
N VAL A 355 3.31 -2.87 29.02
CA VAL A 355 4.62 -2.93 28.38
C VAL A 355 5.27 -1.56 28.48
N ILE A 356 6.35 -1.50 29.26
CA ILE A 356 7.28 -0.38 29.34
C ILE A 356 8.61 -0.92 28.78
N PRO A 357 9.02 -0.59 27.54
CA PRO A 357 10.11 -1.31 26.85
C PRO A 357 11.46 -1.35 27.59
N THR A 358 11.68 -0.42 28.53
CA THR A 358 12.88 -0.29 29.38
C THR A 358 12.76 -0.97 30.75
N ARG A 359 11.64 -1.64 31.08
CA ARG A 359 11.36 -2.20 32.42
C ARG A 359 10.51 -3.48 32.36
N GLY A 360 10.71 -4.35 33.35
CA GLY A 360 9.95 -5.59 33.49
C GLY A 360 10.56 -6.78 32.75
N ASP A 361 9.97 -7.96 32.96
CA ASP A 361 10.35 -9.20 32.29
C ASP A 361 9.32 -9.52 31.18
N PRO A 362 9.72 -9.60 29.91
CA PRO A 362 8.81 -10.00 28.82
C PRO A 362 8.28 -11.42 28.97
N GLU A 363 9.00 -12.34 29.62
CA GLU A 363 8.50 -13.70 29.84
C GLU A 363 7.34 -13.74 30.82
N VAL A 364 7.28 -12.85 31.82
CA VAL A 364 6.12 -12.74 32.72
C VAL A 364 4.89 -12.29 31.94
N VAL A 365 5.05 -11.35 31.00
CA VAL A 365 3.94 -10.90 30.14
C VAL A 365 3.51 -12.01 29.19
N LEU A 366 4.45 -12.71 28.55
CA LEU A 366 4.15 -13.87 27.71
C LEU A 366 3.44 -14.99 28.50
N ARG A 367 3.92 -15.35 29.70
CA ARG A 367 3.27 -16.34 30.59
C ARG A 367 1.84 -15.92 30.97
N LYS A 368 1.57 -14.64 31.21
CA LYS A 368 0.21 -14.12 31.45
C LYS A 368 -0.69 -14.22 30.22
N LEU A 369 -0.21 -13.81 29.04
CA LEU A 369 -0.97 -13.88 27.78
C LEU A 369 -1.28 -15.33 27.39
N MET A 370 -0.34 -16.24 27.66
CA MET A 370 -0.48 -17.67 27.33
C MET A 370 -1.24 -18.48 28.39
N GLY A 371 -1.22 -18.06 29.65
CA GLY A 371 -1.94 -18.70 30.74
C GLY A 371 -3.43 -18.32 30.84
N ALA A 372 -3.90 -17.37 30.02
CA ALA A 372 -5.30 -16.97 30.00
C ALA A 372 -6.21 -18.10 29.45
N GLU A 373 -7.36 -18.32 30.09
CA GLU A 373 -8.21 -19.51 29.90
C GLU A 373 -8.78 -19.69 28.46
N SER A 374 -8.93 -18.60 27.70
CA SER A 374 -9.77 -18.55 26.50
C SER A 374 -8.97 -18.33 25.20
N PHE A 375 -8.47 -19.37 24.52
CA PHE A 375 -7.88 -19.18 23.17
C PHE A 375 -8.94 -19.28 22.07
N VAL A 376 -8.69 -18.64 20.93
CA VAL A 376 -9.37 -19.00 19.68
C VAL A 376 -8.80 -20.34 19.22
N SER A 377 -9.51 -21.43 19.52
CA SER A 377 -9.08 -22.80 19.22
C SER A 377 -9.42 -23.27 17.80
N ASN A 378 -10.26 -22.53 17.08
CA ASN A 378 -10.54 -22.75 15.66
C ASN A 378 -10.50 -21.40 14.91
N PRO A 379 -9.30 -20.93 14.53
CA PRO A 379 -9.11 -19.65 13.84
C PRO A 379 -9.88 -19.56 12.50
N GLU A 380 -10.01 -20.67 11.77
CA GLU A 380 -10.75 -20.75 10.50
C GLU A 380 -12.20 -20.27 10.63
N THR A 381 -12.88 -20.68 11.70
CA THR A 381 -14.28 -20.29 11.97
C THR A 381 -14.46 -18.95 12.69
N PHE A 382 -13.42 -18.47 13.37
CA PHE A 382 -13.50 -17.27 14.21
C PHE A 382 -13.11 -15.99 13.48
N PHE A 383 -12.10 -16.08 12.61
CA PHE A 383 -11.71 -14.97 11.74
C PHE A 383 -12.31 -15.19 10.37
N VAL A 384 -13.02 -14.19 9.85
CA VAL A 384 -13.77 -14.28 8.59
C VAL A 384 -13.19 -13.27 7.60
N PRO A 385 -12.61 -13.71 6.46
CA PRO A 385 -12.10 -12.81 5.44
C PRO A 385 -13.20 -11.87 4.96
N ASN A 386 -13.07 -10.57 5.25
CA ASN A 386 -14.13 -9.59 5.03
C ASN A 386 -13.61 -8.42 4.19
N LEU A 387 -14.01 -8.39 2.92
CA LEU A 387 -13.75 -7.28 1.99
C LEU A 387 -15.07 -6.64 1.59
N SER A 388 -15.15 -5.30 1.61
CA SER A 388 -16.39 -4.61 1.22
C SER A 388 -16.72 -4.84 -0.25
N ASP A 389 -18.01 -4.87 -0.58
CA ASP A 389 -18.48 -5.05 -1.97
C ASP A 389 -17.91 -4.01 -2.92
N THR A 390 -17.69 -2.78 -2.45
CA THR A 390 -17.03 -1.72 -3.20
C THR A 390 -15.60 -2.10 -3.60
N LEU A 391 -14.77 -2.52 -2.64
CA LEU A 391 -13.38 -2.89 -2.91
C LEU A 391 -13.28 -4.18 -3.74
N LEU A 392 -14.15 -5.15 -3.48
CA LEU A 392 -14.26 -6.37 -4.27
C LEU A 392 -14.70 -6.06 -5.72
N SER A 393 -15.61 -5.11 -5.91
CA SER A 393 -16.02 -4.61 -7.24
C SER A 393 -14.87 -3.91 -7.96
N THR A 394 -14.12 -3.03 -7.29
CA THR A 394 -12.92 -2.37 -7.84
C THR A 394 -11.86 -3.39 -8.27
N LEU A 395 -11.56 -4.39 -7.43
CA LEU A 395 -10.65 -5.47 -7.79
C LEU A 395 -11.16 -6.30 -8.99
N LYS A 396 -12.44 -6.68 -8.97
CA LYS A 396 -13.10 -7.40 -10.09
C LYS A 396 -13.12 -6.59 -11.38
N LYS A 397 -13.16 -5.24 -11.31
CA LYS A 397 -12.98 -4.35 -12.46
C LYS A 397 -11.53 -4.40 -12.93
N GLN A 398 -10.54 -4.23 -12.05
CA GLN A 398 -9.13 -4.29 -12.42
C GLN A 398 -8.72 -5.60 -13.12
N LEU A 399 -9.26 -6.73 -12.67
CA LEU A 399 -9.01 -8.03 -13.30
C LEU A 399 -9.68 -8.15 -14.67
N LYS A 400 -10.85 -7.51 -14.89
CA LYS A 400 -11.46 -7.38 -16.23
C LYS A 400 -10.60 -6.53 -17.15
N PHE A 401 -10.06 -5.39 -16.68
CA PHE A 401 -9.14 -4.56 -17.46
C PHE A 401 -7.89 -5.33 -17.87
N THR A 402 -7.25 -6.02 -16.91
CA THR A 402 -6.03 -6.81 -17.16
C THR A 402 -6.26 -7.94 -18.17
N LEU A 403 -7.47 -8.51 -18.19
CA LEU A 403 -7.88 -9.51 -19.18
C LEU A 403 -8.15 -8.93 -20.58
N VAL A 404 -8.64 -7.68 -20.67
CA VAL A 404 -8.78 -6.98 -21.96
C VAL A 404 -7.41 -6.60 -22.51
N ASP A 405 -6.54 -6.05 -21.67
CA ASP A 405 -5.15 -5.69 -22.00
C ASP A 405 -4.34 -6.92 -22.46
N LEU A 406 -4.51 -8.08 -21.80
CA LEU A 406 -3.97 -9.36 -22.27
C LEU A 406 -4.45 -9.71 -23.69
N ARG A 407 -5.75 -9.61 -23.96
CA ARG A 407 -6.32 -9.94 -25.28
C ARG A 407 -5.82 -9.01 -26.37
N GLU A 408 -5.77 -7.71 -26.07
CA GLU A 408 -5.28 -6.67 -26.98
C GLU A 408 -3.79 -6.89 -27.30
N ALA A 409 -2.95 -7.15 -26.29
CA ALA A 409 -1.54 -7.49 -26.49
C ALA A 409 -1.34 -8.73 -27.36
N LEU A 410 -2.06 -9.82 -27.06
CA LEU A 410 -1.99 -11.06 -27.85
C LEU A 410 -2.47 -10.85 -29.30
N SER A 411 -3.54 -10.09 -29.52
CA SER A 411 -4.03 -9.77 -30.89
C SER A 411 -3.08 -8.88 -31.71
N ARG A 412 -2.11 -8.25 -31.06
CA ARG A 412 -1.04 -7.46 -31.71
C ARG A 412 0.29 -8.21 -31.79
N ASN A 413 0.30 -9.51 -31.44
CA ASN A 413 1.53 -10.31 -31.29
C ASN A 413 2.54 -9.73 -30.25
N ASP A 414 2.11 -8.85 -29.34
CA ASP A 414 2.89 -8.42 -28.18
C ASP A 414 2.90 -9.50 -27.10
N ASN A 415 3.68 -10.53 -27.40
CA ASN A 415 3.92 -11.67 -26.52
C ASN A 415 4.56 -11.26 -25.20
N THR A 416 5.33 -10.17 -25.14
CA THR A 416 5.97 -9.70 -23.90
C THR A 416 4.93 -9.20 -22.91
N THR A 417 4.03 -8.31 -23.35
CA THR A 417 2.92 -7.84 -22.52
C THR A 417 1.94 -8.98 -22.21
N GLY A 418 1.64 -9.82 -23.20
CA GLY A 418 0.75 -10.99 -23.02
C GLY A 418 1.25 -11.95 -21.93
N ILE A 419 2.51 -12.38 -21.99
CA ILE A 419 3.14 -13.23 -20.97
C ILE A 419 3.12 -12.53 -19.60
N HIS A 420 3.48 -11.24 -19.56
CA HIS A 420 3.49 -10.47 -18.31
C HIS A 420 2.10 -10.42 -17.65
N ARG A 421 1.03 -10.10 -18.40
CA ARG A 421 -0.34 -10.08 -17.87
C ARG A 421 -0.84 -11.46 -17.45
N MET A 422 -0.48 -12.51 -18.19
CA MET A 422 -0.79 -13.89 -17.82
C MET A 422 -0.14 -14.25 -16.48
N GLN A 423 1.15 -13.94 -16.31
CA GLN A 423 1.88 -14.19 -15.07
C GLN A 423 1.30 -13.41 -13.89
N GLN A 424 0.94 -12.13 -14.08
CA GLN A 424 0.27 -11.33 -13.04
C GLN A 424 -1.04 -11.96 -12.59
N MET A 425 -1.92 -12.36 -13.51
CA MET A 425 -3.19 -13.01 -13.17
C MET A 425 -3.00 -14.39 -12.55
N SER A 426 -2.06 -15.19 -13.04
CA SER A 426 -1.77 -16.54 -12.52
C SER A 426 -1.22 -16.50 -11.09
N LYS A 427 -0.24 -15.63 -10.80
CA LYS A 427 0.29 -15.44 -9.44
C LYS A 427 -0.81 -15.02 -8.47
N LEU A 428 -1.60 -14.01 -8.83
CA LEU A 428 -2.67 -13.52 -7.97
C LEU A 428 -3.77 -14.56 -7.77
N ALA A 429 -4.12 -15.35 -8.79
CA ALA A 429 -5.11 -16.43 -8.66
C ALA A 429 -4.73 -17.53 -7.66
N ASN A 430 -3.44 -17.80 -7.48
CA ASN A 430 -2.95 -18.78 -6.50
C ASN A 430 -3.10 -18.26 -5.05
N LEU A 431 -2.94 -16.95 -4.84
CA LEU A 431 -3.03 -16.28 -3.53
C LEU A 431 -4.47 -15.84 -3.20
N LEU A 432 -5.28 -15.65 -4.25
CA LEU A 432 -6.60 -15.03 -4.19
C LEU A 432 -7.59 -15.81 -5.08
N PRO A 433 -8.35 -16.77 -4.53
CA PRO A 433 -9.34 -17.54 -5.27
C PRO A 433 -10.36 -16.69 -6.05
N GLU A 434 -10.65 -15.48 -5.55
CA GLU A 434 -11.48 -14.47 -6.21
C GLU A 434 -10.94 -14.03 -7.58
N ALA A 435 -9.62 -14.09 -7.78
CA ALA A 435 -8.97 -13.83 -9.08
C ALA A 435 -8.93 -15.07 -10.00
N GLY A 436 -9.17 -16.28 -9.47
CA GLY A 436 -9.04 -17.53 -10.21
C GLY A 436 -9.96 -17.68 -11.43
N ILE A 437 -11.14 -17.04 -11.41
CA ILE A 437 -12.04 -16.99 -12.59
C ILE A 437 -11.38 -16.22 -13.73
N TYR A 438 -10.73 -15.09 -13.43
CA TYR A 438 -10.10 -14.22 -14.42
C TYR A 438 -8.85 -14.85 -15.03
N ALA A 439 -8.02 -15.50 -14.21
CA ALA A 439 -6.88 -16.27 -14.73
C ALA A 439 -7.33 -17.38 -15.70
N ARG A 440 -8.41 -18.12 -15.39
CA ARG A 440 -8.98 -19.13 -16.31
C ARG A 440 -9.47 -18.51 -17.63
N HIS A 441 -10.11 -17.34 -17.59
CA HIS A 441 -10.49 -16.63 -18.82
C HIS A 441 -9.27 -16.12 -19.61
N GLY A 442 -8.19 -15.73 -18.92
CA GLY A 442 -6.90 -15.39 -19.54
C GLY A 442 -6.32 -16.60 -20.28
N PHE A 443 -6.15 -17.73 -19.60
CA PHE A 443 -5.66 -18.97 -20.21
C PHE A 443 -6.52 -19.43 -21.39
N LYS A 444 -7.85 -19.28 -21.32
CA LYS A 444 -8.75 -19.57 -22.45
C LYS A 444 -8.45 -18.66 -23.64
N ALA A 445 -8.36 -17.35 -23.44
CA ALA A 445 -8.06 -16.40 -24.52
C ALA A 445 -6.68 -16.62 -25.16
N PHE A 446 -5.68 -16.97 -24.35
CA PHE A 446 -4.34 -17.32 -24.84
C PHE A 446 -4.35 -18.61 -25.68
N LYS A 447 -5.12 -19.62 -25.27
CA LYS A 447 -5.30 -20.83 -26.07
C LYS A 447 -6.06 -20.56 -27.38
N GLU A 448 -7.10 -19.73 -27.34
CA GLU A 448 -7.87 -19.34 -28.54
C GLU A 448 -6.96 -18.69 -29.59
N ILE A 449 -6.06 -17.78 -29.18
CA ILE A 449 -5.14 -17.10 -30.11
C ILE A 449 -4.02 -18.02 -30.61
N ILE A 450 -3.45 -18.89 -29.75
CA ILE A 450 -2.49 -19.92 -30.22
C ILE A 450 -3.12 -20.86 -31.25
N ASN A 451 -4.38 -21.26 -31.04
CA ASN A 451 -5.09 -22.09 -32.01
C ASN A 451 -5.25 -21.38 -33.36
N GLN A 452 -5.60 -20.09 -33.36
CA GLN A 452 -5.69 -19.29 -34.60
C GLN A 452 -4.35 -19.23 -35.34
N MET A 453 -3.25 -18.94 -34.62
CA MET A 453 -1.91 -18.90 -35.22
C MET A 453 -1.45 -20.23 -35.81
N VAL A 454 -1.95 -21.37 -35.32
CA VAL A 454 -1.63 -22.70 -35.87
C VAL A 454 -2.56 -23.07 -37.03
N GLU A 455 -3.81 -22.62 -37.00
CA GLU A 455 -4.77 -22.82 -38.11
C GLU A 455 -4.37 -21.99 -39.35
N ASP A 456 -3.76 -20.81 -39.16
CA ASP A 456 -3.26 -19.96 -40.27
C ASP A 456 -2.00 -20.55 -40.96
N ASP A 457 -1.20 -21.40 -40.29
CA ASP A 457 0.03 -22.02 -40.84
C ASP A 457 -0.26 -23.23 -41.78
N ASP A 458 -1.43 -23.87 -41.66
CA ASP A 458 -1.76 -25.12 -42.40
C ASP A 458 -2.30 -24.87 -43.84
N ASP A 459 -2.66 -23.63 -44.19
CA ASP A 459 -3.36 -23.27 -45.46
C ASP A 459 -2.44 -22.72 -46.59
N GLU A 460 -1.17 -22.36 -46.33
CA GLU A 460 -0.28 -21.75 -47.35
C GLU A 460 0.47 -22.76 -48.27
N ASP A 461 0.50 -24.06 -47.94
CA ASP A 461 1.36 -25.07 -48.60
C ASP A 461 0.69 -25.85 -49.78
N CYS A 462 -0.43 -25.38 -50.34
CA CYS A 462 -1.29 -26.19 -51.24
C CYS A 462 -1.53 -25.69 -52.70
N GLU A 463 -0.94 -24.58 -53.16
CA GLU A 463 -1.11 -24.11 -54.56
C GLU A 463 0.22 -23.85 -55.33
N GLU A 464 1.14 -24.82 -55.35
CA GLU A 464 2.17 -24.89 -56.41
C GLU A 464 2.21 -26.25 -57.13
N GLU A 465 2.34 -26.17 -58.47
CA GLU A 465 2.63 -27.24 -59.44
C GLU A 465 1.62 -28.37 -59.68
N ASP A 466 0.66 -28.13 -60.59
CA ASP A 466 0.30 -29.13 -61.61
C ASP A 466 -0.17 -28.45 -62.92
N SER A 467 0.78 -27.81 -63.63
CA SER A 467 0.53 -27.18 -64.94
C SER A 467 1.61 -27.46 -65.99
N ASP A 468 1.89 -28.74 -66.23
CA ASP A 468 2.51 -29.15 -67.51
C ASP A 468 1.80 -30.36 -68.11
N GLY A 469 1.31 -30.19 -69.34
CA GLY A 469 0.42 -31.15 -69.99
C GLY A 469 1.18 -32.23 -70.78
N ASN A 470 0.53 -33.37 -71.00
CA ASN A 470 0.90 -34.24 -72.11
C ASN A 470 -0.31 -34.97 -72.70
N GLU A 471 -0.52 -34.80 -74.00
CA GLU A 471 -1.54 -35.52 -74.77
C GLU A 471 -1.04 -36.91 -75.20
N SER A 472 -1.99 -37.75 -75.67
CA SER A 472 -1.82 -38.78 -76.71
C SER A 472 -1.81 -40.28 -76.31
N SER A 473 -2.96 -40.90 -76.60
CA SER A 473 -3.12 -42.21 -77.28
C SER A 473 -2.90 -43.55 -76.54
N GLY A 474 -3.80 -44.52 -76.81
CA GLY A 474 -3.37 -45.93 -76.96
C GLY A 474 -4.13 -47.07 -76.24
N SER A 475 -5.41 -47.30 -76.59
CA SER A 475 -6.06 -48.62 -76.84
C SER A 475 -5.76 -49.90 -76.02
N GLU A 476 -6.84 -50.64 -75.70
CA GLU A 476 -6.93 -52.10 -75.36
C GLU A 476 -6.32 -52.56 -74.01
N GLY A 477 -6.90 -53.51 -73.25
CA GLY A 477 -8.17 -54.24 -73.35
C GLY A 477 -8.26 -55.41 -72.34
N LEU A 478 -9.48 -55.97 -72.16
CA LEU A 478 -9.84 -57.23 -71.47
C LEU A 478 -9.99 -57.27 -69.91
N LEU A 479 -11.24 -57.57 -69.54
CA LEU A 479 -11.80 -58.08 -68.26
C LEU A 479 -11.66 -59.63 -68.18
N PRO A 480 -12.23 -60.34 -67.18
CA PRO A 480 -12.07 -60.31 -65.69
C PRO A 480 -11.92 -61.79 -65.19
N PRO A 481 -12.55 -62.31 -64.09
CA PRO A 481 -12.87 -61.82 -62.73
C PRO A 481 -12.26 -62.72 -61.61
N ASP A 482 -12.51 -62.45 -60.32
CA ASP A 482 -13.47 -63.19 -59.45
C ASP A 482 -13.16 -63.24 -57.92
N LEU A 483 -14.24 -63.34 -57.13
CA LEU A 483 -14.36 -63.66 -55.68
C LEU A 483 -13.84 -62.60 -54.67
N ALA A 484 -14.63 -61.97 -53.78
CA ALA A 484 -15.64 -62.46 -52.81
C ALA A 484 -15.04 -63.36 -51.70
N ASP A 485 -15.41 -63.28 -50.42
CA ASP A 485 -16.63 -62.74 -49.79
C ASP A 485 -16.37 -62.19 -48.35
N SER A 486 -17.37 -61.51 -47.82
CA SER A 486 -17.52 -60.86 -46.51
C SER A 486 -17.56 -61.78 -45.27
N SER A 487 -17.32 -61.20 -44.08
CA SER A 487 -18.09 -61.53 -42.87
C SER A 487 -18.04 -60.40 -41.82
N LYS A 488 -19.01 -60.39 -40.90
CA LYS A 488 -19.36 -59.25 -40.02
C LYS A 488 -19.00 -59.47 -38.55
N GLY A 489 -18.89 -58.34 -37.83
CA GLY A 489 -19.11 -58.22 -36.37
C GLY A 489 -17.83 -58.22 -35.53
N SER A 490 -17.78 -57.69 -34.31
CA SER A 490 -18.72 -56.93 -33.48
C SER A 490 -18.01 -56.74 -32.13
N TRP A 491 -17.95 -55.51 -31.58
CA TRP A 491 -17.77 -55.16 -30.16
C TRP A 491 -16.97 -56.12 -29.23
N THR A 492 -15.84 -55.67 -28.69
CA THR A 492 -15.73 -55.29 -27.25
C THR A 492 -14.35 -54.73 -26.87
N SER A 493 -14.36 -53.95 -25.79
CA SER A 493 -13.24 -53.40 -25.00
C SER A 493 -11.96 -54.22 -24.87
N SER A 494 -10.79 -53.56 -24.88
CA SER A 494 -10.09 -53.21 -23.62
C SER A 494 -8.79 -52.43 -23.89
N GLU A 495 -8.56 -51.38 -23.09
CA GLU A 495 -7.26 -50.71 -23.01
C GLU A 495 -6.27 -51.60 -22.24
N SER A 496 -5.00 -51.61 -22.66
CA SER A 496 -3.90 -52.04 -21.81
C SER A 496 -2.64 -51.25 -22.11
N GLU A 497 -1.96 -50.80 -21.06
CA GLU A 497 -0.79 -49.92 -21.10
C GLU A 497 0.38 -50.50 -21.90
N GLN A 498 1.14 -49.64 -22.60
CA GLN A 498 2.59 -49.76 -22.56
C GLN A 498 3.28 -48.40 -22.63
N ARG A 499 4.13 -48.15 -21.62
CA ARG A 499 4.86 -46.90 -21.41
C ARG A 499 6.14 -46.87 -22.24
N SER A 500 6.57 -45.69 -22.65
CA SER A 500 8.00 -45.38 -22.76
C SER A 500 8.32 -44.15 -21.89
N ASN A 501 9.43 -44.23 -21.14
CA ASN A 501 9.88 -43.17 -20.24
C ASN A 501 10.88 -42.27 -20.97
N VAL A 502 10.88 -40.95 -20.74
CA VAL A 502 12.01 -40.18 -20.16
C VAL A 502 11.50 -38.85 -19.61
N SER A 503 11.33 -38.72 -18.29
CA SER A 503 11.64 -37.48 -17.54
C SER A 503 11.49 -37.72 -16.04
N SER A 504 12.54 -37.46 -15.25
CA SER A 504 12.41 -37.38 -13.78
C SER A 504 13.57 -36.63 -13.14
N ARG A 505 13.29 -35.39 -12.69
CA ARG A 505 13.97 -34.72 -11.56
C ARG A 505 13.24 -33.42 -11.21
N LEU A 506 12.12 -33.55 -10.50
CA LEU A 506 11.55 -32.49 -9.69
C LEU A 506 10.84 -33.09 -8.47
N VAL A 507 10.78 -32.30 -7.40
CA VAL A 507 10.58 -32.78 -6.02
C VAL A 507 9.13 -33.20 -5.78
N LYS A 508 8.94 -34.35 -5.11
CA LYS A 508 7.62 -34.80 -4.65
C LYS A 508 7.16 -33.98 -3.44
N SER A 509 6.08 -33.24 -3.59
CA SER A 509 5.18 -32.89 -2.48
C SER A 509 4.06 -33.95 -2.40
N PRO A 510 3.58 -34.33 -1.19
CA PRO A 510 2.49 -35.27 -1.05
C PRO A 510 1.14 -34.56 -1.21
N SER A 511 0.33 -35.02 -2.16
CA SER A 511 -1.09 -34.66 -2.25
C SER A 511 -1.89 -35.36 -1.15
N GLN A 512 -2.61 -34.60 -0.33
CA GLN A 512 -3.76 -35.11 0.42
C GLN A 512 -5.05 -34.50 -0.16
N GLU A 513 -5.94 -35.37 -0.60
CA GLU A 513 -7.29 -34.99 -1.02
C GLU A 513 -8.10 -34.59 0.22
N TYR A 514 -8.61 -33.36 0.24
CA TYR A 514 -9.64 -32.95 1.21
C TYR A 514 -10.96 -32.67 0.49
N LEU A 515 -11.96 -33.48 0.80
CA LEU A 515 -13.34 -33.29 0.36
C LEU A 515 -13.94 -32.05 1.04
N VAL A 516 -14.00 -30.93 0.31
CA VAL A 516 -14.73 -29.74 0.75
C VAL A 516 -16.23 -29.95 0.48
N SER A 517 -17.00 -30.17 1.56
CA SER A 517 -18.47 -30.20 1.48
C SER A 517 -19.04 -28.83 1.11
N ARG A 518 -19.89 -28.80 0.09
CA ARG A 518 -20.57 -27.58 -0.40
C ARG A 518 -21.47 -26.95 0.67
N HIS A 519 -21.20 -25.69 1.03
CA HIS A 519 -22.23 -24.72 1.42
C HIS A 519 -21.93 -23.33 0.86
N LEU A 520 -22.09 -23.17 -0.46
CA LEU A 520 -22.41 -21.88 -1.07
C LEU A 520 -23.62 -22.04 -1.98
N SER A 521 -24.55 -21.10 -1.85
CA SER A 521 -25.83 -21.09 -2.56
C SER A 521 -25.62 -21.08 -4.08
N THR A 522 -26.29 -22.00 -4.77
CA THR A 522 -26.37 -21.99 -6.24
C THR A 522 -27.17 -20.77 -6.70
N VAL A 523 -26.52 -19.84 -7.40
CA VAL A 523 -27.19 -18.92 -8.31
C VAL A 523 -27.32 -19.66 -9.65
N PRO A 524 -28.54 -19.89 -10.17
CA PRO A 524 -28.70 -20.52 -11.47
C PRO A 524 -28.36 -19.54 -12.60
N GLU A 525 -27.66 -20.04 -13.63
CA GLU A 525 -27.70 -19.46 -14.97
C GLU A 525 -29.10 -19.72 -15.56
N GLU A 526 -29.75 -18.69 -16.08
CA GLU A 526 -30.88 -18.86 -17.01
C GLU A 526 -30.67 -17.96 -18.22
N ALA A 527 -31.04 -18.50 -19.39
CA ALA A 527 -30.86 -17.88 -20.69
C ALA A 527 -32.05 -16.96 -21.06
N GLU A 528 -31.82 -16.07 -22.02
CA GLU A 528 -32.86 -15.22 -22.61
C GLU A 528 -33.74 -16.04 -23.55
N ASP A 529 -35.07 -16.08 -23.33
CA ASP A 529 -36.06 -15.52 -24.29
C ASP A 529 -37.54 -15.77 -23.91
N ALA A 530 -38.40 -14.89 -24.44
CA ALA A 530 -39.87 -14.97 -24.60
C ALA A 530 -40.87 -14.57 -23.45
N ASP A 531 -41.86 -13.77 -23.87
CA ASP A 531 -43.25 -13.62 -23.38
C ASP A 531 -43.60 -12.94 -22.03
N ASN A 532 -43.46 -11.61 -22.02
CA ASN A 532 -44.57 -10.65 -21.97
C ASN A 532 -46.00 -11.17 -21.55
N GLN A 533 -46.49 -10.86 -20.33
CA GLN A 533 -47.77 -10.12 -20.11
C GLN A 533 -48.26 -10.00 -18.64
N SER A 534 -48.80 -8.80 -18.32
CA SER A 534 -49.99 -8.54 -17.49
C SER A 534 -49.97 -8.45 -15.94
N SER A 535 -50.21 -7.21 -15.49
CA SER A 535 -51.21 -6.77 -14.49
C SER A 535 -50.92 -6.74 -12.98
N MET A 536 -51.22 -5.54 -12.45
CA MET A 536 -51.35 -5.13 -11.05
C MET A 536 -52.36 -5.98 -10.24
N SER A 537 -52.19 -6.01 -8.91
CA SER A 537 -53.24 -5.45 -8.02
C SER A 537 -52.74 -5.21 -6.59
N GLU A 538 -53.09 -4.05 -6.03
CA GLU A 538 -52.91 -3.72 -4.61
C GLU A 538 -53.93 -4.47 -3.73
N LYS A 539 -53.56 -4.87 -2.51
CA LYS A 539 -54.54 -5.11 -1.42
C LYS A 539 -54.09 -4.62 -0.04
N LYS A 540 -54.79 -3.58 0.44
CA LYS A 540 -54.85 -3.15 1.84
C LYS A 540 -55.67 -4.13 2.70
N ILE A 541 -55.16 -4.51 3.88
CA ILE A 541 -55.96 -4.93 5.05
C ILE A 541 -55.19 -4.43 6.30
N LYS A 542 -55.53 -3.29 6.93
CA LYS A 542 -56.56 -3.04 7.97
C LYS A 542 -56.46 -3.90 9.26
N ASN A 543 -56.17 -3.22 10.37
CA ASN A 543 -56.36 -3.69 11.76
C ASN A 543 -57.81 -4.11 12.03
N ASP A 544 -58.02 -5.04 12.99
CA ASP A 544 -58.87 -4.72 14.16
C ASP A 544 -58.68 -5.65 15.39
N LYS A 545 -59.25 -5.22 16.53
CA LYS A 545 -59.07 -5.75 17.91
C LYS A 545 -59.96 -6.94 18.30
N LYS A 546 -59.48 -7.78 19.24
CA LYS A 546 -60.07 -8.22 20.56
C LYS A 546 -59.40 -9.55 21.02
N ILE A 547 -58.92 -9.72 22.25
CA ILE A 547 -59.61 -9.84 23.56
C ILE A 547 -60.62 -11.02 23.58
N ASN A 548 -60.20 -12.20 24.08
CA ASN A 548 -60.71 -12.74 25.36
C ASN A 548 -59.97 -14.00 25.87
N ASN A 549 -60.17 -14.18 27.18
CA ASN A 549 -59.69 -15.14 28.18
C ASN A 549 -59.95 -16.66 28.03
N ASP A 550 -59.24 -17.42 28.90
CA ASP A 550 -59.54 -18.72 29.58
C ASP A 550 -59.76 -19.98 28.70
N GLU A 551 -59.15 -21.17 28.95
CA GLU A 551 -59.26 -21.99 30.16
C GLU A 551 -58.14 -23.08 30.37
N THR A 552 -57.77 -23.29 31.64
CA THR A 552 -57.63 -24.57 32.39
C THR A 552 -56.78 -25.77 31.91
N SER A 553 -55.72 -26.11 32.68
CA SER A 553 -55.41 -27.45 33.29
C SER A 553 -54.05 -27.39 34.04
N GLN A 554 -54.00 -27.41 35.39
CA GLN A 554 -53.77 -28.59 36.26
C GLN A 554 -52.57 -29.47 35.83
N SER A 555 -51.57 -29.80 36.65
CA SER A 555 -51.38 -29.72 38.12
C SER A 555 -49.85 -29.62 38.44
N SER A 556 -49.29 -29.71 39.66
CA SER A 556 -49.79 -30.17 40.98
C SER A 556 -49.09 -29.48 42.19
N GLN A 557 -49.35 -30.00 43.39
CA GLN A 557 -48.98 -29.57 44.75
C GLN A 557 -47.60 -30.13 45.21
N THR A 558 -46.83 -29.51 46.12
CA THR A 558 -47.06 -29.47 47.59
C THR A 558 -46.11 -28.42 48.22
N SER A 559 -46.56 -27.42 49.00
CA SER A 559 -46.90 -27.41 50.44
C SER A 559 -45.70 -27.75 51.38
N ARG A 560 -45.32 -27.00 52.43
CA ARG A 560 -46.05 -26.10 53.36
C ARG A 560 -45.14 -25.02 54.01
N LYS A 561 -45.77 -23.90 54.43
CA LYS A 561 -45.75 -23.15 55.73
C LYS A 561 -44.47 -23.18 56.62
N SER A 562 -44.12 -22.15 57.40
CA SER A 562 -44.98 -21.09 58.02
C SER A 562 -44.22 -19.79 58.35
N GLN A 563 -45.01 -18.73 58.57
CA GLN A 563 -44.64 -17.47 59.23
C GLN A 563 -43.93 -17.65 60.59
N GLU A 564 -43.07 -16.69 60.97
CA GLU A 564 -43.30 -15.92 62.19
C GLU A 564 -42.60 -14.54 62.16
N SER A 565 -43.15 -13.59 62.92
CA SER A 565 -42.74 -12.18 62.99
C SER A 565 -41.84 -11.91 64.20
N GLY A 566 -40.80 -11.08 64.05
CA GLY A 566 -39.93 -10.68 65.17
C GLY A 566 -39.28 -9.31 64.93
N ASP A 567 -39.43 -8.41 65.90
CA ASP A 567 -39.01 -7.00 65.85
C ASP A 567 -37.62 -6.78 66.49
N ARG A 568 -37.02 -5.62 66.20
CA ARG A 568 -35.92 -4.91 66.91
C ARG A 568 -34.44 -5.14 66.57
N SER A 569 -33.81 -3.97 66.41
CA SER A 569 -32.53 -3.52 66.99
C SER A 569 -31.19 -3.75 66.27
N ARG A 570 -30.64 -2.60 65.83
CA ARG A 570 -29.22 -2.22 65.72
C ARG A 570 -28.19 -3.18 66.36
N SER A 571 -27.31 -3.73 65.54
CA SER A 571 -25.86 -3.77 65.82
C SER A 571 -25.07 -3.91 64.51
N GLY A 572 -23.96 -3.20 64.38
CA GLY A 572 -23.08 -3.26 63.20
C GLY A 572 -21.89 -4.19 63.44
N PRO A 573 -21.41 -4.96 62.43
CA PRO A 573 -20.30 -5.88 62.61
C PRO A 573 -18.94 -5.19 62.41
N SER A 574 -18.26 -4.88 63.52
CA SER A 574 -16.81 -4.68 63.52
C SER A 574 -16.13 -5.98 63.97
N LYS A 575 -15.64 -6.81 63.02
CA LYS A 575 -14.74 -7.96 63.29
C LYS A 575 -14.12 -8.64 62.06
N ALA A 576 -13.63 -7.86 61.07
CA ALA A 576 -12.92 -8.41 59.89
C ALA A 576 -11.65 -7.64 59.48
N LEU A 577 -11.24 -6.61 60.25
CA LEU A 577 -10.17 -5.66 59.88
C LEU A 577 -9.14 -5.43 61.00
N ARG A 578 -8.83 -6.47 61.79
CA ARG A 578 -7.82 -6.41 62.87
C ARG A 578 -6.77 -7.55 62.85
N GLU A 579 -6.74 -8.38 61.82
CA GLU A 579 -5.86 -9.56 61.77
C GLU A 579 -4.79 -9.55 60.65
N LEU A 580 -4.65 -8.43 59.92
CA LEU A 580 -3.64 -8.26 58.86
C LEU A 580 -2.59 -7.18 59.14
N ALA A 581 -2.62 -6.53 60.31
CA ALA A 581 -1.68 -5.46 60.71
C ALA A 581 -0.59 -5.94 61.69
N ALA A 582 -0.12 -7.18 61.55
CA ALA A 582 0.84 -7.82 62.48
C ALA A 582 2.09 -8.40 61.79
N LYS A 583 2.36 -8.05 60.52
CA LYS A 583 3.59 -8.40 59.78
C LYS A 583 4.05 -7.26 58.87
N CYS A 584 4.70 -6.27 59.46
CA CYS A 584 5.86 -5.52 58.96
C CYS A 584 6.19 -4.47 60.02
N GLY A 585 7.44 -4.45 60.50
CA GLY A 585 7.87 -3.54 61.55
C GLY A 585 8.32 -2.17 61.02
N GLU A 586 8.39 -1.22 61.94
CA GLU A 586 9.31 -0.07 61.92
C GLU A 586 9.10 1.01 60.83
N MET A 587 8.13 1.89 61.06
CA MET A 587 8.28 3.35 60.91
C MET A 587 7.42 4.05 62.00
N SER A 588 7.86 5.21 62.50
CA SER A 588 7.20 5.86 63.65
C SER A 588 6.04 6.77 63.22
N PRO A 589 5.00 6.97 64.07
CA PRO A 589 3.82 7.79 63.69
C PRO A 589 4.05 9.31 63.61
N GLN A 590 5.30 9.79 63.64
CA GLN A 590 5.62 11.21 63.85
C GLN A 590 6.18 11.94 62.61
N GLU A 591 6.24 11.26 61.46
CA GLU A 591 6.69 11.83 60.17
C GLU A 591 5.54 12.00 59.15
N LEU A 592 4.28 11.83 59.58
CA LEU A 592 3.10 11.76 58.70
C LEU A 592 2.12 12.95 58.79
N GLU A 593 2.33 13.91 59.70
CA GLU A 593 1.46 15.10 59.83
C GLU A 593 2.05 16.38 59.19
N ASP A 594 3.33 16.42 58.81
CA ASP A 594 4.00 17.61 58.24
C ASP A 594 3.95 17.71 56.68
N LYS A 595 3.03 17.00 56.00
CA LYS A 595 3.01 16.94 54.52
C LYS A 595 1.66 17.15 53.80
N GLU A 596 0.56 17.45 54.49
CA GLU A 596 -0.73 17.70 53.80
C GLU A 596 -1.01 19.18 53.44
N ASP A 597 -0.26 20.16 53.98
CA ASP A 597 -0.59 21.59 53.84
C ASP A 597 0.08 22.35 52.67
N ASN A 598 0.68 21.66 51.69
CA ASN A 598 1.48 22.32 50.62
C ASN A 598 1.06 21.96 49.17
N LEU A 599 -0.25 21.90 48.89
CA LEU A 599 -0.74 21.58 47.53
C LEU A 599 -2.08 22.25 47.10
N ILE A 600 -2.31 23.52 47.46
CA ILE A 600 -3.43 24.34 46.92
C ILE A 600 -3.00 25.76 46.51
N VAL A 601 -2.19 25.90 45.46
CA VAL A 601 -2.10 27.05 44.53
C VAL A 601 -1.52 26.51 43.21
N GLY A 602 -1.96 26.81 42.00
CA GLY A 602 -3.12 27.55 41.50
C GLY A 602 -2.96 27.69 39.98
N ILE A 603 -3.93 27.21 39.17
CA ILE A 603 -3.81 27.24 37.70
C ILE A 603 -4.83 28.22 37.12
N HIS A 604 -4.34 29.31 36.54
CA HIS A 604 -5.15 30.24 35.74
C HIS A 604 -5.44 29.66 34.35
N PRO A 605 -6.69 29.71 33.86
CA PRO A 605 -6.99 29.52 32.44
C PRO A 605 -6.83 30.86 31.69
N MET A 606 -5.98 30.86 30.65
CA MET A 606 -5.97 31.88 29.60
C MET A 606 -6.83 31.39 28.44
N SER A 607 -7.93 32.09 28.15
CA SER A 607 -8.79 31.85 26.99
C SER A 607 -8.78 33.05 26.05
N PRO A 608 -8.52 32.89 24.74
CA PRO A 608 -8.80 33.93 23.76
C PRO A 608 -10.28 33.90 23.34
N ASN A 609 -10.90 35.08 23.32
CA ASN A 609 -12.30 35.25 22.89
C ASN A 609 -12.45 35.09 21.37
N TYR A 610 -13.50 34.40 20.92
CA TYR A 610 -14.04 34.60 19.57
C TYR A 610 -15.29 35.49 19.63
N SER A 611 -15.22 36.62 18.93
CA SER A 611 -16.31 37.60 18.86
C SER A 611 -17.45 37.13 17.97
N GLN A 612 -18.67 37.53 18.33
CA GLN A 612 -19.87 37.38 17.53
C GLN A 612 -19.79 38.23 16.24
N ALA A 613 -20.45 37.78 15.18
CA ALA A 613 -20.65 38.52 13.93
C ALA A 613 -22.13 38.98 13.80
N PRO A 614 -22.40 40.24 13.41
CA PRO A 614 -23.75 40.72 13.10
C PRO A 614 -24.16 40.47 11.63
N PRO A 615 -25.46 40.55 11.30
CA PRO A 615 -25.99 40.08 10.01
C PRO A 615 -25.94 41.11 8.87
N TYR A 616 -26.14 40.58 7.65
CA TYR A 616 -26.20 41.28 6.37
C TYR A 616 -27.21 42.44 6.28
N THR A 617 -26.84 43.45 5.50
CA THR A 617 -27.80 44.35 4.81
C THR A 617 -27.52 44.34 3.31
N SER A 618 -28.57 44.13 2.52
CA SER A 618 -28.60 44.27 1.06
C SER A 618 -28.32 45.69 0.59
N HIS A 619 -27.81 45.89 -0.63
CA HIS A 619 -28.45 46.73 -1.69
C HIS A 619 -27.65 46.78 -3.01
N VAL A 620 -28.36 46.49 -4.11
CA VAL A 620 -28.49 47.31 -5.36
C VAL A 620 -27.29 47.51 -6.30
N SER A 621 -27.40 46.91 -7.49
CA SER A 621 -26.69 47.25 -8.75
C SER A 621 -27.15 48.60 -9.32
N PRO A 622 -26.36 49.32 -10.14
CA PRO A 622 -26.59 49.29 -11.61
C PRO A 622 -25.32 49.53 -12.50
N ILE A 623 -25.07 48.78 -13.59
CA ILE A 623 -25.47 48.97 -15.04
C ILE A 623 -24.45 49.75 -15.92
N VAL A 624 -24.31 49.30 -17.20
CA VAL A 624 -23.51 49.79 -18.38
C VAL A 624 -21.96 49.89 -18.25
N SER A 625 -21.13 49.82 -19.31
CA SER A 625 -21.37 49.68 -20.78
C SER A 625 -20.17 49.09 -21.56
N HIS A 626 -20.50 48.44 -22.68
CA HIS A 626 -19.76 48.28 -23.96
C HIS A 626 -18.32 48.80 -24.12
N ALA A 627 -17.44 47.95 -24.68
CA ALA A 627 -16.79 48.20 -25.98
C ALA A 627 -16.22 46.89 -26.58
N SER A 628 -16.27 46.74 -27.90
CA SER A 628 -15.79 45.56 -28.64
C SER A 628 -14.46 45.87 -29.40
N PRO A 629 -13.98 45.10 -30.40
CA PRO A 629 -12.61 44.58 -30.35
C PRO A 629 -11.68 45.19 -31.42
N ILE A 630 -10.37 44.89 -31.32
CA ILE A 630 -9.43 45.10 -32.42
C ILE A 630 -8.62 43.80 -32.63
N ALA A 631 -8.60 43.34 -33.88
CA ALA A 631 -7.82 42.20 -34.34
C ALA A 631 -6.59 42.65 -35.14
N SER A 632 -5.51 41.87 -35.08
CA SER A 632 -4.36 41.83 -36.02
C SER A 632 -3.24 40.98 -35.39
N SER A 633 -2.36 40.29 -36.13
CA SER A 633 -2.39 39.82 -37.51
C SER A 633 -1.26 38.81 -37.71
N VAL A 634 -1.48 37.75 -38.48
CA VAL A 634 -0.47 36.73 -38.84
C VAL A 634 0.49 37.26 -39.91
N SER A 635 1.78 36.91 -39.85
CA SER A 635 2.64 36.57 -41.01
C SER A 635 4.02 36.02 -40.58
N PRO A 636 4.72 35.23 -41.45
CA PRO A 636 5.60 34.16 -40.98
C PRO A 636 7.05 34.26 -41.57
N PRO A 637 7.80 33.20 -41.98
CA PRO A 637 9.19 33.02 -41.57
C PRO A 637 10.22 33.26 -42.71
N SER A 638 11.52 33.13 -42.39
CA SER A 638 12.61 33.13 -43.36
C SER A 638 13.60 31.98 -43.12
N SER A 639 13.96 31.29 -44.20
CA SER A 639 14.99 30.25 -44.33
C SER A 639 16.42 30.80 -44.22
N ASN A 640 17.41 29.91 -44.06
CA ASN A 640 18.39 29.62 -45.13
C ASN A 640 19.39 28.51 -44.76
N GLU A 641 19.94 27.88 -45.79
CA GLU A 641 20.87 26.75 -45.73
C GLU A 641 22.34 27.16 -45.52
N SER A 642 23.21 26.18 -45.23
CA SER A 642 24.54 26.13 -45.84
C SER A 642 25.11 24.70 -45.84
N GLU A 643 25.30 24.12 -47.03
CA GLU A 643 26.09 22.91 -47.25
C GLU A 643 27.60 23.20 -47.17
N LEU A 644 28.40 22.21 -46.76
CA LEU A 644 29.79 22.07 -47.17
C LEU A 644 30.16 20.58 -47.23
N ALA A 645 30.81 20.18 -48.33
CA ALA A 645 31.28 18.82 -48.57
C ALA A 645 32.73 18.62 -48.11
N ASP A 646 33.13 17.37 -47.87
CA ASP A 646 34.53 16.95 -47.87
C ASP A 646 34.62 15.49 -48.37
N ASP A 647 35.65 15.20 -49.18
CA ASP A 647 35.85 13.90 -49.84
C ASP A 647 36.58 12.91 -48.92
N ARG A 648 36.30 11.60 -49.04
CA ARG A 648 37.36 10.57 -49.15
C ARG A 648 36.96 9.10 -49.40
N ASP A 649 37.80 8.50 -50.24
CA ASP A 649 38.32 7.12 -50.26
C ASP A 649 37.35 5.94 -50.46
N ASP A 650 37.49 5.32 -51.64
CA ASP A 650 36.79 4.11 -52.08
C ASP A 650 37.26 2.84 -51.33
N GLU A 651 36.32 2.09 -50.73
CA GLU A 651 36.47 0.65 -50.47
C GLU A 651 35.43 -0.14 -51.31
N GLU A 652 35.79 -1.34 -51.75
CA GLU A 652 34.97 -2.15 -52.67
C GLU A 652 33.65 -2.62 -52.03
N GLU A 653 32.53 -1.96 -52.38
CA GLU A 653 31.19 -2.40 -52.00
C GLU A 653 30.84 -3.75 -52.65
N LEU A 654 30.73 -4.79 -51.80
CA LEU A 654 29.82 -5.89 -52.06
C LEU A 654 28.40 -5.33 -51.94
N SER A 655 27.73 -5.09 -53.08
CA SER A 655 26.35 -4.64 -53.15
C SER A 655 25.41 -5.65 -52.49
N GLN A 656 25.17 -5.45 -51.20
CA GLN A 656 24.25 -6.24 -50.41
C GLN A 656 22.89 -5.53 -50.51
N ASP A 657 21.97 -6.09 -51.31
CA ASP A 657 20.71 -5.45 -51.68
C ASP A 657 20.01 -4.83 -50.46
N GLN A 658 20.01 -3.50 -50.42
CA GLN A 658 19.48 -2.72 -49.31
C GLN A 658 17.96 -2.78 -49.41
N ILE A 659 17.35 -3.66 -48.60
CA ILE A 659 15.89 -3.75 -48.50
C ILE A 659 15.43 -2.50 -47.75
N ASP A 660 15.01 -1.49 -48.50
CA ASP A 660 14.37 -0.29 -47.97
C ASP A 660 13.11 -0.70 -47.19
N LEU A 661 13.21 -0.65 -45.86
CA LEU A 661 12.06 -0.80 -44.98
C LEU A 661 11.08 0.36 -45.24
N PRO A 662 9.75 0.11 -45.25
CA PRO A 662 8.75 1.17 -45.35
C PRO A 662 9.00 2.30 -44.34
N GLU A 663 8.73 3.55 -44.73
CA GLU A 663 8.92 4.73 -43.86
C GLU A 663 8.22 4.59 -42.49
N GLU A 664 7.09 3.89 -42.44
CA GLU A 664 6.34 3.60 -41.20
C GLU A 664 7.12 2.67 -40.25
N ASP A 665 7.82 1.66 -40.78
CA ASP A 665 8.63 0.72 -39.99
C ASP A 665 9.92 1.38 -39.49
N GLN A 666 10.53 2.28 -40.29
CA GLN A 666 11.66 3.10 -39.86
C GLN A 666 11.25 4.02 -38.69
N ALA A 667 10.13 4.75 -38.83
CA ALA A 667 9.61 5.62 -37.77
C ALA A 667 9.26 4.84 -36.48
N TYR A 668 8.72 3.62 -36.61
CA TYR A 668 8.47 2.73 -35.48
C TYR A 668 9.76 2.28 -34.79
N ALA A 669 10.79 1.91 -35.57
CA ALA A 669 12.11 1.52 -35.04
C ALA A 669 12.78 2.66 -34.25
N GLU A 670 12.71 3.91 -34.74
CA GLU A 670 13.22 5.09 -34.03
C GLU A 670 12.46 5.36 -32.72
N GLN A 671 11.13 5.27 -32.74
CA GLN A 671 10.30 5.47 -31.55
C GLN A 671 10.57 4.40 -30.49
N TYR A 672 10.73 3.14 -30.91
CA TYR A 672 11.03 2.01 -30.03
C TYR A 672 12.46 2.06 -29.46
N SER A 673 13.43 2.45 -30.30
CA SER A 673 14.82 2.73 -29.91
C SER A 673 14.89 3.81 -28.82
N THR A 674 14.14 4.92 -29.00
CA THR A 674 14.01 6.00 -28.02
C THR A 674 13.39 5.50 -26.71
N LEU A 675 12.29 4.74 -26.78
CA LEU A 675 11.64 4.16 -25.60
C LEU A 675 12.58 3.25 -24.81
N LEU A 676 13.38 2.41 -25.46
CA LEU A 676 14.35 1.54 -24.79
C LEU A 676 15.48 2.32 -24.12
N LYS A 677 15.95 3.42 -24.71
CA LYS A 677 16.89 4.35 -24.04
C LYS A 677 16.27 4.92 -22.77
N GLU A 678 15.04 5.44 -22.83
CA GLU A 678 14.34 5.99 -21.67
C GLU A 678 14.09 4.94 -20.58
N MET A 679 13.64 3.74 -20.94
CA MET A 679 13.43 2.64 -20.00
C MET A 679 14.73 2.18 -19.33
N THR A 680 15.85 2.16 -20.07
CA THR A 680 17.18 1.82 -19.53
C THR A 680 17.64 2.87 -18.51
N ILE A 681 17.51 4.16 -18.84
CA ILE A 681 17.87 5.26 -17.94
C ILE A 681 16.97 5.27 -16.71
N LYS A 682 15.68 5.03 -16.88
CA LYS A 682 14.73 4.95 -15.76
C LYS A 682 15.04 3.77 -14.83
N ALA A 683 15.40 2.61 -15.36
CA ALA A 683 15.86 1.48 -14.56
C ALA A 683 17.18 1.80 -13.80
N VAL A 684 18.05 2.61 -14.40
CA VAL A 684 19.24 3.19 -13.75
C VAL A 684 18.86 4.14 -12.59
N GLU A 685 17.88 5.02 -12.79
CA GLU A 685 17.33 5.93 -11.76
C GLU A 685 16.66 5.18 -10.60
N GLU A 686 15.97 4.07 -10.89
CA GLU A 686 15.27 3.20 -9.92
C GLU A 686 16.21 2.18 -9.23
N GLU A 687 17.52 2.24 -9.48
CA GLU A 687 18.56 1.30 -8.98
C GLU A 687 18.38 -0.18 -9.43
N ASP A 688 17.54 -0.45 -10.43
CA ASP A 688 17.36 -1.78 -11.06
C ASP A 688 18.37 -1.99 -12.20
N TYR A 689 19.61 -2.25 -11.80
CA TYR A 689 20.71 -2.53 -12.74
C TYR A 689 20.49 -3.77 -13.60
N VAL A 690 19.65 -4.73 -13.18
CA VAL A 690 19.37 -5.95 -13.95
C VAL A 690 18.45 -5.60 -15.12
N LEU A 691 17.37 -4.86 -14.86
CA LEU A 691 16.49 -4.34 -15.89
C LEU A 691 17.22 -3.38 -16.84
N ALA A 692 18.09 -2.50 -16.32
CA ALA A 692 18.91 -1.62 -17.14
C ALA A 692 19.82 -2.38 -18.11
N VAL A 693 20.52 -3.43 -17.64
CA VAL A 693 21.34 -4.28 -18.51
C VAL A 693 20.49 -5.00 -19.55
N GLN A 694 19.32 -5.52 -19.17
CA GLN A 694 18.41 -6.20 -20.08
C GLN A 694 17.92 -5.27 -21.21
N ARG A 695 17.47 -4.05 -20.88
CA ARG A 695 16.99 -3.07 -21.87
C ARG A 695 18.12 -2.51 -22.74
N MET A 696 19.33 -2.33 -22.19
CA MET A 696 20.51 -2.02 -22.99
C MET A 696 20.85 -3.15 -23.98
N GLN A 697 20.77 -4.42 -23.58
CA GLN A 697 21.04 -5.56 -24.47
C GLN A 697 19.98 -5.70 -25.57
N GLU A 698 18.73 -5.37 -25.28
CA GLU A 698 17.61 -5.33 -26.22
C GLU A 698 17.80 -4.21 -27.26
N PHE A 699 18.11 -3.00 -26.79
CA PHE A 699 18.53 -1.87 -27.64
C PHE A 699 19.72 -2.25 -28.54
N MET A 700 20.76 -2.87 -27.98
CA MET A 700 21.93 -3.31 -28.74
C MET A 700 21.67 -4.45 -29.73
N ARG A 701 20.54 -5.17 -29.62
CA ARG A 701 20.09 -6.15 -30.62
C ARG A 701 19.43 -5.45 -31.80
N LEU A 702 18.55 -4.48 -31.55
CA LEU A 702 17.89 -3.66 -32.58
C LEU A 702 18.89 -2.80 -33.36
N ALA A 703 19.86 -2.22 -32.65
CA ALA A 703 21.00 -1.49 -33.19
C ALA A 703 21.87 -2.30 -34.18
N ARG A 704 21.78 -3.64 -34.19
CA ARG A 704 22.50 -4.52 -35.13
C ARG A 704 21.67 -4.91 -36.35
N SER A 705 20.34 -4.80 -36.28
CA SER A 705 19.43 -5.09 -37.39
C SER A 705 19.16 -3.88 -38.29
N SER A 706 19.49 -2.66 -37.87
CA SER A 706 19.43 -1.45 -38.72
C SER A 706 20.81 -0.78 -38.78
N PRO A 707 21.55 -0.89 -39.91
CA PRO A 707 22.86 -0.25 -40.08
C PRO A 707 22.82 1.27 -39.99
N GLU A 708 21.74 1.90 -40.46
CA GLU A 708 21.63 3.36 -40.57
C GLU A 708 21.58 4.06 -39.21
N HIS A 709 21.02 3.40 -38.18
CA HIS A 709 20.97 3.95 -36.83
C HIS A 709 22.32 3.85 -36.07
N THR A 710 23.32 3.14 -36.61
CA THR A 710 24.55 2.81 -35.87
C THR A 710 25.45 3.99 -35.48
N ARG A 711 25.30 5.17 -36.09
CA ARG A 711 26.18 6.32 -35.83
C ARG A 711 26.12 6.86 -34.40
N ASP A 712 24.94 6.88 -33.75
CA ASP A 712 24.77 7.43 -32.39
C ASP A 712 24.71 6.35 -31.28
N HIS A 713 24.81 5.08 -31.66
CA HIS A 713 24.72 3.94 -30.74
C HIS A 713 25.93 3.66 -29.83
N PRO A 714 27.20 3.92 -30.23
CA PRO A 714 28.36 3.60 -29.40
C PRO A 714 28.34 4.33 -28.05
N ASP A 715 27.95 5.60 -28.07
CA ASP A 715 28.00 6.47 -26.89
C ASP A 715 26.94 6.11 -25.87
N PHE A 716 25.70 5.80 -26.28
CA PHE A 716 24.65 5.39 -25.34
C PHE A 716 25.05 4.12 -24.57
N LYS A 717 25.51 3.10 -25.29
CA LYS A 717 26.03 1.87 -24.69
C LYS A 717 27.20 2.20 -23.75
N ARG A 718 28.11 3.06 -24.17
CA ARG A 718 29.28 3.44 -23.37
C ARG A 718 28.90 4.15 -22.08
N CYS A 719 27.92 5.06 -22.11
CA CYS A 719 27.38 5.73 -20.93
C CYS A 719 26.83 4.74 -19.90
N VAL A 720 25.99 3.80 -20.34
CA VAL A 720 25.40 2.78 -19.45
C VAL A 720 26.47 1.84 -18.90
N GLU A 721 27.44 1.40 -19.72
CA GLU A 721 28.59 0.62 -19.24
C GLU A 721 29.41 1.37 -18.17
N LEU A 722 29.76 2.64 -18.41
CA LEU A 722 30.49 3.47 -17.45
C LEU A 722 29.72 3.63 -16.14
N PHE A 723 28.40 3.87 -16.20
CA PHE A 723 27.54 3.99 -15.03
C PHE A 723 27.38 2.67 -14.24
N LEU A 724 27.29 1.52 -14.92
CA LEU A 724 27.23 0.21 -14.27
C LEU A 724 28.55 -0.11 -13.55
N VAL A 725 29.70 0.13 -14.21
CA VAL A 725 31.03 -0.05 -13.60
C VAL A 725 31.23 0.92 -12.42
N PHE A 726 30.74 2.15 -12.54
CA PHE A 726 30.70 3.13 -11.45
C PHE A 726 29.88 2.62 -10.25
N SER A 727 28.66 2.15 -10.48
CA SER A 727 27.74 1.69 -9.43
C SER A 727 28.26 0.45 -8.70
N VAL A 728 28.93 -0.47 -9.39
CA VAL A 728 29.62 -1.62 -8.77
C VAL A 728 30.82 -1.14 -7.93
N ALA A 729 31.68 -0.28 -8.48
CA ALA A 729 32.83 0.26 -7.75
C ALA A 729 32.41 1.05 -6.50
N LEU A 730 31.25 1.74 -6.54
CA LEU A 730 30.71 2.50 -5.42
C LEU A 730 30.33 1.56 -4.25
N LYS A 731 29.61 0.47 -4.55
CA LYS A 731 29.29 -0.59 -3.57
C LYS A 731 30.55 -1.25 -2.99
N GLU A 732 31.56 -1.50 -3.82
CA GLU A 732 32.86 -2.04 -3.39
C GLU A 732 33.73 -1.03 -2.61
N CYS A 733 33.32 0.25 -2.55
CA CYS A 733 34.09 1.37 -1.99
C CYS A 733 35.42 1.65 -2.73
N ASP A 734 35.56 1.27 -4.01
CA ASP A 734 36.69 1.63 -4.88
C ASP A 734 36.49 3.03 -5.47
N TYR A 735 36.66 4.05 -4.61
CA TYR A 735 36.49 5.46 -4.99
C TYR A 735 37.43 5.90 -6.12
N ARG A 736 38.58 5.22 -6.33
CA ARG A 736 39.50 5.52 -7.44
C ARG A 736 38.87 5.11 -8.78
N LYS A 737 38.29 3.92 -8.85
CA LYS A 737 37.58 3.43 -10.03
C LYS A 737 36.28 4.22 -10.26
N CYS A 738 35.53 4.58 -9.21
CA CYS A 738 34.40 5.50 -9.31
C CYS A 738 34.80 6.84 -9.95
N LEU A 739 35.88 7.45 -9.46
CA LEU A 739 36.39 8.73 -9.96
C LEU A 739 36.78 8.64 -11.45
N GLN A 740 37.39 7.53 -11.88
CA GLN A 740 37.71 7.30 -13.29
C GLN A 740 36.46 7.20 -14.17
N GLN A 741 35.45 6.44 -13.77
CA GLN A 741 34.21 6.31 -14.55
C GLN A 741 33.40 7.61 -14.56
N MET A 742 33.32 8.31 -13.42
CA MET A 742 32.60 9.57 -13.29
C MET A 742 33.23 10.68 -14.14
N ASN A 743 34.57 10.81 -14.17
CA ASN A 743 35.23 11.77 -15.06
C ASN A 743 34.99 11.44 -16.54
N ALA A 744 34.88 10.16 -16.92
CA ALA A 744 34.53 9.78 -18.29
C ALA A 744 33.09 10.14 -18.65
N LEU A 745 32.13 9.91 -17.73
CA LEU A 745 30.73 10.32 -17.88
C LEU A 745 30.58 11.85 -18.00
N ILE A 746 31.27 12.61 -17.13
CA ILE A 746 31.28 14.08 -17.19
C ILE A 746 31.85 14.56 -18.52
N ALA A 747 32.97 14.02 -18.99
CA ALA A 747 33.56 14.41 -20.28
C ALA A 747 32.62 14.11 -21.48
N MET A 748 31.87 13.01 -21.45
CA MET A 748 30.85 12.71 -22.46
C MET A 748 29.65 13.67 -22.35
N SER A 749 29.24 14.04 -21.13
CA SER A 749 28.18 15.02 -20.91
C SER A 749 28.58 16.44 -21.35
N GLU A 750 29.83 16.84 -21.15
CA GLU A 750 30.38 18.12 -21.62
C GLU A 750 30.46 18.18 -23.15
N GLY A 751 30.59 17.03 -23.82
CA GLY A 751 30.46 16.89 -25.27
C GLY A 751 29.03 17.04 -25.83
N GLY A 752 28.03 17.30 -24.97
CA GLY A 752 26.64 17.52 -25.38
C GLY A 752 25.78 16.25 -25.49
N ASN A 753 26.30 15.08 -25.09
CA ASN A 753 25.54 13.83 -25.12
C ASN A 753 24.48 13.81 -24.00
N VAL A 754 23.19 13.76 -24.38
CA VAL A 754 22.04 13.90 -23.47
C VAL A 754 21.92 12.69 -22.53
N GLU A 755 22.19 11.50 -23.03
CA GLU A 755 22.17 10.28 -22.23
C GLU A 755 23.37 10.21 -21.26
N ALA A 756 24.53 10.73 -21.64
CA ALA A 756 25.67 10.93 -20.75
C ALA A 756 25.34 11.92 -19.62
N GLN A 757 24.61 13.00 -19.92
CA GLN A 757 24.14 13.95 -18.92
C GLN A 757 23.20 13.29 -17.90
N LYS A 758 22.21 12.51 -18.37
CA LYS A 758 21.32 11.74 -17.48
C LYS A 758 22.08 10.71 -16.64
N CYS A 759 22.99 9.94 -17.24
CA CYS A 759 23.83 8.97 -16.53
C CYS A 759 24.76 9.64 -15.50
N THR A 760 25.29 10.83 -15.81
CA THR A 760 26.09 11.64 -14.90
C THR A 760 25.26 12.09 -13.70
N GLU A 761 24.04 12.63 -13.93
CA GLU A 761 23.14 13.02 -12.84
C GLU A 761 22.77 11.84 -11.93
N CYS A 762 22.45 10.68 -12.52
CA CYS A 762 22.20 9.45 -11.75
C CYS A 762 23.40 9.06 -10.89
N GLY A 763 24.62 9.09 -11.47
CA GLY A 763 25.84 8.76 -10.75
C GLY A 763 26.19 9.76 -9.64
N VAL A 764 25.91 11.05 -9.85
CA VAL A 764 26.04 12.09 -8.82
C VAL A 764 25.08 11.83 -7.66
N ASN A 765 23.80 11.57 -7.95
CA ASN A 765 22.79 11.27 -6.93
C ASN A 765 23.18 10.01 -6.12
N ALA A 766 23.61 8.93 -6.80
CA ALA A 766 24.07 7.69 -6.16
C ALA A 766 25.32 7.89 -5.29
N ALA A 767 26.31 8.67 -5.74
CA ALA A 767 27.49 9.04 -4.94
C ALA A 767 27.09 9.79 -3.66
N ILE A 768 26.17 10.76 -3.77
CA ILE A 768 25.71 11.56 -2.63
C ILE A 768 25.03 10.65 -1.59
N LYS A 769 24.10 9.79 -2.02
CA LYS A 769 23.42 8.81 -1.15
C LYS A 769 24.41 7.90 -0.42
N HIS A 770 25.32 7.25 -1.16
CA HIS A 770 26.34 6.36 -0.59
C HIS A 770 27.25 7.06 0.43
N ILE A 771 27.64 8.31 0.18
CA ILE A 771 28.51 9.07 1.09
C ILE A 771 27.74 9.55 2.34
N ILE A 772 26.44 9.81 2.24
CA ILE A 772 25.58 10.07 3.39
C ILE A 772 25.49 8.81 4.27
N GLU A 773 25.11 7.67 3.70
CA GLU A 773 24.98 6.39 4.41
C GLU A 773 26.29 5.98 5.13
N LEU A 774 27.43 6.14 4.44
CA LEU A 774 28.76 5.87 5.02
C LEU A 774 29.09 6.79 6.21
N ARG A 775 28.65 8.05 6.17
CA ARG A 775 28.85 9.02 7.26
C ARG A 775 27.90 8.77 8.43
N GLU A 776 26.66 8.37 8.17
CA GLU A 776 25.73 7.90 9.20
C GLU A 776 26.28 6.67 9.93
N ARG A 777 26.88 5.71 9.19
CA ARG A 777 27.54 4.55 9.80
C ARG A 777 28.73 4.93 10.68
N VAL A 778 29.54 5.92 10.29
CA VAL A 778 30.62 6.47 11.15
C VAL A 778 30.05 7.04 12.46
N ILE A 779 28.92 7.75 12.42
CA ILE A 779 28.26 8.30 13.61
C ILE A 779 27.71 7.18 14.50
N GLU A 780 27.09 6.16 13.90
CA GLU A 780 26.59 4.99 14.61
C GLU A 780 27.71 4.25 15.36
N VAL A 781 28.81 3.92 14.68
CA VAL A 781 29.97 3.22 15.27
C VAL A 781 30.65 4.10 16.33
N THR A 782 30.74 5.42 16.13
CA THR A 782 31.22 6.35 17.16
C THR A 782 30.32 6.33 18.41
N ALA A 783 28.99 6.26 18.24
CA ALA A 783 28.06 6.15 19.36
C ALA A 783 28.14 4.78 20.08
N GLN A 784 28.51 3.71 19.37
CA GLN A 784 28.76 2.39 19.96
C GLN A 784 30.01 2.40 20.85
N LEU A 785 31.12 3.04 20.43
CA LEU A 785 32.34 3.15 21.25
C LEU A 785 32.10 3.75 22.64
N HIS A 786 31.20 4.73 22.77
CA HIS A 786 30.84 5.31 24.07
C HIS A 786 30.07 4.36 25.00
N CYS A 787 29.60 3.22 24.50
CA CYS A 787 28.80 2.24 25.25
C CYS A 787 29.57 0.97 25.61
N ILE A 788 30.77 0.76 25.07
CA ILE A 788 31.56 -0.46 25.26
C ILE A 788 32.41 -0.33 26.52
N ALA A 789 32.32 -1.33 27.40
CA ALA A 789 33.10 -1.42 28.64
C ALA A 789 34.25 -2.43 28.56
N ASP A 790 34.23 -3.31 27.57
CA ASP A 790 35.26 -4.33 27.35
C ASP A 790 36.40 -3.79 26.45
N PRO A 791 37.68 -3.90 26.85
CA PRO A 791 38.79 -3.36 26.05
C PRO A 791 38.97 -4.01 24.68
N ASP A 792 38.74 -5.32 24.55
CA ASP A 792 38.97 -6.05 23.31
C ASP A 792 37.85 -5.74 22.29
N GLU A 793 36.59 -5.69 22.74
CA GLU A 793 35.46 -5.19 21.95
C GLU A 793 35.66 -3.72 21.54
N PHE A 794 36.21 -2.88 22.42
CA PHE A 794 36.50 -1.47 22.12
C PHE A 794 37.54 -1.33 21.00
N ASP A 795 38.65 -2.07 21.07
CA ASP A 795 39.69 -2.01 20.05
C ASP A 795 39.20 -2.54 18.68
N GLN A 796 38.35 -3.56 18.67
CA GLN A 796 37.70 -4.05 17.44
C GLN A 796 36.81 -2.97 16.79
N VAL A 797 35.92 -2.36 17.57
CA VAL A 797 35.00 -1.32 17.06
C VAL A 797 35.76 -0.03 16.71
N ALA A 798 36.88 0.26 17.38
CA ALA A 798 37.76 1.36 17.02
C ALA A 798 38.46 1.13 15.67
N GLU A 799 38.81 -0.11 15.33
CA GLU A 799 39.38 -0.45 14.01
C GLU A 799 38.33 -0.42 12.88
N GLU A 800 37.07 -0.82 13.16
CA GLU A 800 35.94 -0.58 12.24
C GLU A 800 35.79 0.93 11.98
N LEU A 801 35.83 1.77 13.03
CA LEU A 801 35.73 3.21 12.90
C LEU A 801 36.89 3.83 12.10
N ARG A 802 38.14 3.39 12.32
CA ARG A 802 39.30 3.82 11.53
C ARG A 802 39.12 3.45 10.05
N THR A 803 38.67 2.23 9.77
CA THR A 803 38.40 1.75 8.41
C THR A 803 37.30 2.56 7.72
N LEU A 804 36.17 2.77 8.38
CA LEU A 804 35.06 3.59 7.86
C LEU A 804 35.48 5.04 7.63
N ARG A 805 36.23 5.64 8.56
CA ARG A 805 36.76 6.99 8.40
C ARG A 805 37.71 7.10 7.20
N GLY A 806 38.58 6.12 6.98
CA GLY A 806 39.43 6.06 5.78
C GLY A 806 38.61 6.01 4.48
N LYS A 807 37.50 5.27 4.46
CA LYS A 807 36.54 5.27 3.33
C LYS A 807 35.90 6.65 3.13
N VAL A 808 35.45 7.33 4.20
CA VAL A 808 34.88 8.69 4.11
C VAL A 808 35.93 9.68 3.56
N GLU A 809 37.17 9.64 4.07
CA GLU A 809 38.25 10.52 3.61
C GLU A 809 38.55 10.31 2.11
N ASN A 810 38.63 9.06 1.64
CA ASN A 810 38.81 8.72 0.22
C ASN A 810 37.61 9.13 -0.66
N SER A 811 36.39 9.07 -0.11
CA SER A 811 35.16 9.44 -0.84
C SER A 811 35.04 10.94 -1.14
N ASN A 812 35.74 11.81 -0.41
CA ASN A 812 35.64 13.26 -0.59
C ASN A 812 36.11 13.71 -1.98
N VAL A 813 37.12 13.06 -2.55
CA VAL A 813 37.60 13.36 -3.92
C VAL A 813 36.53 13.05 -4.97
N LEU A 814 35.80 11.94 -4.78
CA LEU A 814 34.65 11.61 -5.63
C LEU A 814 33.55 12.67 -5.49
N MET A 815 33.24 13.11 -4.26
CA MET A 815 32.26 14.16 -4.02
C MET A 815 32.63 15.48 -4.71
N GLU A 816 33.90 15.89 -4.63
CA GLU A 816 34.40 17.10 -5.32
C GLU A 816 34.30 17.00 -6.85
N THR A 817 34.45 15.81 -7.43
CA THR A 817 34.21 15.60 -8.87
C THR A 817 32.72 15.62 -9.21
N CYS A 818 31.87 14.93 -8.45
CA CYS A 818 30.42 14.96 -8.63
C CYS A 818 29.85 16.40 -8.56
N MET A 819 30.45 17.24 -7.72
CA MET A 819 30.13 18.67 -7.60
C MET A 819 30.47 19.48 -8.86
N ARG A 820 31.48 19.09 -9.64
CA ARG A 820 31.82 19.76 -10.91
C ARG A 820 30.90 19.33 -12.05
N GLY A 821 30.45 18.06 -12.04
CA GLY A 821 29.51 17.53 -13.03
C GLY A 821 28.04 17.93 -12.81
N SER A 822 27.70 18.58 -11.68
CA SER A 822 26.33 19.00 -11.38
C SER A 822 26.08 20.45 -11.77
N ASN A 823 25.27 20.66 -12.81
CA ASN A 823 24.78 21.99 -13.20
C ASN A 823 23.82 22.62 -12.18
N ASP A 824 23.32 21.85 -11.22
CA ASP A 824 22.36 22.30 -10.21
C ASP A 824 23.06 22.93 -8.98
N LYS A 825 22.93 24.26 -8.86
CA LYS A 825 23.45 25.02 -7.71
C LYS A 825 22.82 24.59 -6.38
N GLY A 826 21.56 24.13 -6.34
CA GLY A 826 20.91 23.69 -5.11
C GLY A 826 21.50 22.39 -4.55
N LYS A 827 21.87 21.45 -5.43
CA LYS A 827 22.62 20.25 -5.03
C LYS A 827 23.99 20.61 -4.46
N SER A 828 24.63 21.66 -4.99
CA SER A 828 25.93 22.12 -4.51
C SER A 828 25.90 22.61 -3.06
N GLU A 829 24.84 23.31 -2.65
CA GLU A 829 24.67 23.77 -1.25
C GLU A 829 24.40 22.59 -0.30
N THR A 830 23.58 21.63 -0.72
CA THR A 830 23.31 20.40 0.05
C THR A 830 24.59 19.61 0.31
N VAL A 831 25.44 19.45 -0.71
CA VAL A 831 26.73 18.76 -0.59
C VAL A 831 27.74 19.56 0.24
N LEU A 832 27.77 20.89 0.14
CA LEU A 832 28.59 21.74 1.02
C LEU A 832 28.15 21.61 2.49
N ALA A 833 26.85 21.50 2.76
CA ALA A 833 26.34 21.21 4.10
C ALA A 833 26.79 19.83 4.59
N CYS A 834 26.74 18.79 3.73
CA CYS A 834 27.30 17.47 4.04
C CYS A 834 28.81 17.55 4.36
N ILE A 835 29.62 18.22 3.53
CA ILE A 835 31.07 18.40 3.74
C ILE A 835 31.34 19.08 5.09
N SER A 836 30.64 20.18 5.39
CA SER A 836 30.72 20.91 6.65
C SER A 836 30.36 20.03 7.86
N TYR A 837 29.32 19.19 7.74
CA TYR A 837 28.93 18.23 8.76
C TYR A 837 30.02 17.17 9.01
N GLY A 838 30.68 16.68 7.96
CA GLY A 838 31.81 15.75 8.07
C GLY A 838 33.02 16.33 8.83
N PHE A 839 33.36 17.60 8.59
CA PHE A 839 34.37 18.32 9.37
C PHE A 839 33.99 18.46 10.86
N LYS A 840 32.69 18.53 11.16
CA LYS A 840 32.18 18.61 12.53
C LYS A 840 32.26 17.26 13.25
N VAL A 841 31.90 16.16 12.58
CA VAL A 841 32.10 14.79 13.09
C VAL A 841 33.59 14.51 13.32
N GLY A 842 34.45 14.78 12.35
CA GLY A 842 35.91 14.58 12.47
C GLY A 842 36.61 15.46 13.53
N ARG A 843 35.92 16.47 14.09
CA ARG A 843 36.33 17.23 15.29
C ARG A 843 35.76 16.71 16.61
N LEU A 844 34.67 15.94 16.57
CA LEU A 844 34.05 15.32 17.75
C LEU A 844 34.66 13.95 18.05
N THR A 845 35.23 13.27 17.05
CA THR A 845 35.93 11.98 17.19
C THR A 845 37.43 12.14 17.55
N ARG A 846 37.96 13.37 17.62
CA ARG A 846 39.31 13.69 18.09
C ARG A 846 39.26 14.27 19.49
#